data_AF-A0A830GDY7-F1
#
_entry.id   AF-A0A830GDY7-F1
#
_cell.length_a   1.000
_cell.length_b   1.000
_cell.length_c   1.000
_cell.angle_alpha   90.00
_cell.angle_beta   90.00
_cell.angle_gamma   90.00
#
_symmetry.space_group_name_H-M   'P 1'
#
loop_
_entity.id
_entity.type
_entity.pdbx_description
1 polymer ?
#
loop_
_entity_poly.entity_id
_entity_poly.type
_entity_poly.pdbx_seq_one_letter_code
_entity_poly.pdbx_strand_id
1 'polypeptide(L)'
;MRLIVGAELYETDRPVLEALSDELSEGLDELDDERLDAQLQLLAQLLRENRLTIKVAVPRRGSWGIFHPKVGIFHDNQGSSISFEGSVNETAGGWERNYERFKVHREWHEGQREYVEGDINTFERLWTDDHLYVEVYDLPKAIEEEIIDWKAPNSDTGVNTALQIARGEAPPTEKDKANIVADGSLSPGGLALAEEGSTITPWPHQRVVSDTLVNTYPNSFLLCDEVGLGKTIEAGLTLSRLGLTGELETGLLLVPASLTIQWQEELWEKFNINAYRFDRGSGNQYAFHDAFGREHAPPSAADLDLDADEREEAWVESPMWRFLHQRQAETTTDGPTIVIMSWHTARLDDRWDQIAPRDNGQVRTRKDVPASVRGRESVDREGVWDAVIIDEAHNARSGSKFYTLLERLREHTQAYYLLTATPMQLHAGELYDLMTLLDLPDGWDTKDQFIEFFKTRQALTQALHQQLDGEAPSEESWSAQATLDEHRYQDRLPTERALSDQIFDTVAAELEVNDEEQARAIAKQRVLEACNLAKDYGEHYDGYIDRFEAAVREYDVDPFEANEEEKLKYLLYPDWKAEEEWLTYSRNDRLSALDDFSEAGWRVVQDVLAESTPVDALIHRNTRDTLRKYEKVGLLDATVPDRDPEQRQIELTDETRDVYDRIDDYTRKFYKLAQQSDEAETRAIGFVMTTYRQRLTSSVYAISQSLQNRLETLRTQRTVLKGKQRAAERTHADSQQVILETLSEYDLEDLDTLDELEGDLEDADLSEVIPNVTDQGINLLEQEIEELESFVNDLRQIDHDPKIGQLIDDLDELDRDGHNRVIIFTQYTDTMDFIREQLTSIHGATVATYSGRGGEMYNAEDGTWTTVGKERVKREFAADDGQVDILVCTDSASEGLNLQECGALINYDLPWNPMRVEQRIGRIDRIGQEFDEVTILNYSYKDTVETDIYDRLDDRIGLFENVVGEMQPILSGVSQQIRDATLNADSSDRQQAVAEADRQFSEQIEDQEESDRVDVGESLESVDGLVAQDVIDEAKLDAWQSYAHPDIVDVGDTEYEHPAPYQTQSLQAVLVGNETLEKAGVVFTPLSDIEIDLNDGDYDDEFAFAESTYRLSVGDSSIDAPEPDGEQTLAQAVAPGEEEVAVTFDTECANEFPSVHHLAPGNPLLAQLVDVLQQASEESERFSKQIQSRSEQTDHPIVCGWGRDGDLGRLTSDGSVAEDQSMSILQSWCETFLKNRKQAITPS
;
A
#
# COMPACT_ATOMS: atom_id res chain seq x y z
N MET A 1 -2.85 -43.89 47.94
CA MET A 1 -3.97 -42.95 48.14
C MET A 1 -5.23 -43.74 48.44
N ARG A 2 -6.13 -43.21 49.26
CA ARG A 2 -7.39 -43.86 49.66
C ARG A 2 -8.53 -42.91 49.34
N LEU A 3 -9.49 -43.34 48.52
CA LEU A 3 -10.62 -42.53 48.09
C LEU A 3 -11.94 -43.23 48.42
N ILE A 4 -12.89 -42.49 49.00
CA ILE A 4 -14.25 -42.96 49.23
C ILE A 4 -15.19 -42.05 48.44
N VAL A 5 -15.95 -42.61 47.52
CA VAL A 5 -16.91 -41.87 46.67
C VAL A 5 -18.32 -42.14 47.18
N GLY A 6 -19.12 -41.09 47.38
CA GLY A 6 -20.53 -41.23 47.73
C GLY A 6 -21.39 -41.52 46.51
N ALA A 7 -22.35 -42.45 46.60
CA ALA A 7 -23.32 -42.71 45.55
C ALA A 7 -24.76 -42.70 46.10
N GLU A 8 -25.69 -42.11 45.36
CA GLU A 8 -27.13 -42.27 45.59
C GLU A 8 -27.64 -43.44 44.75
N LEU A 9 -27.87 -44.59 45.39
CA LEU A 9 -28.42 -45.78 44.73
C LEU A 9 -29.90 -45.91 45.08
N TYR A 10 -30.78 -46.08 44.09
CA TYR A 10 -32.19 -46.38 44.33
C TYR A 10 -32.36 -47.83 44.79
N GLU A 11 -33.49 -48.15 45.44
CA GLU A 11 -33.72 -49.51 45.97
C GLU A 11 -33.75 -50.61 44.90
N THR A 12 -33.90 -50.24 43.63
CA THR A 12 -33.87 -51.13 42.45
C THR A 12 -32.46 -51.50 42.01
N ASP A 13 -31.43 -50.74 42.40
CA ASP A 13 -30.09 -50.79 41.80
C ASP A 13 -29.13 -51.70 42.57
N ARG A 14 -29.58 -52.20 43.74
CA ARG A 14 -28.79 -53.03 44.65
C ARG A 14 -28.34 -54.39 44.09
N PRO A 15 -29.06 -55.07 43.16
CA PRO A 15 -28.58 -56.31 42.57
C PRO A 15 -27.61 -56.14 41.41
N VAL A 16 -27.24 -54.91 41.03
CA VAL A 16 -26.69 -54.67 39.70
C VAL A 16 -25.46 -53.78 39.76
N LEU A 17 -24.34 -54.36 40.23
CA LEU A 17 -23.01 -53.83 39.92
C LEU A 17 -22.57 -54.19 38.47
N GLU A 18 -23.36 -55.02 37.77
CA GLU A 18 -23.12 -55.38 36.35
C GLU A 18 -23.73 -54.36 35.36
N ALA A 19 -24.95 -53.84 35.56
CA ALA A 19 -25.47 -52.75 34.71
C ALA A 19 -24.87 -51.39 35.03
N LEU A 20 -24.23 -51.23 36.19
CA LEU A 20 -23.36 -50.07 36.42
C LEU A 20 -22.19 -50.03 35.43
N SER A 21 -21.73 -51.18 34.90
CA SER A 21 -20.67 -51.22 33.87
C SER A 21 -21.18 -50.77 32.50
N ASP A 22 -22.36 -51.24 32.08
CA ASP A 22 -23.00 -50.79 30.83
C ASP A 22 -23.39 -49.31 30.87
N GLU A 23 -23.94 -48.83 32.00
CA GLU A 23 -24.42 -47.45 32.19
C GLU A 23 -23.26 -46.46 32.48
N LEU A 24 -22.18 -46.91 33.14
CA LEU A 24 -20.92 -46.14 33.18
C LEU A 24 -20.32 -46.06 31.78
N SER A 25 -20.24 -47.17 31.03
CA SER A 25 -19.67 -47.16 29.67
C SER A 25 -20.46 -46.23 28.74
N GLU A 26 -21.81 -46.28 28.75
CA GLU A 26 -22.66 -45.36 27.97
C GLU A 26 -22.51 -43.89 28.41
N GLY A 27 -22.49 -43.60 29.73
CA GLY A 27 -22.32 -42.23 30.22
C GLY A 27 -20.90 -41.68 30.12
N LEU A 28 -19.92 -42.55 29.91
CA LEU A 28 -18.51 -42.25 29.73
C LEU A 28 -18.15 -42.04 28.25
N ASP A 29 -18.87 -42.67 27.32
CA ASP A 29 -18.82 -42.40 25.87
C ASP A 29 -19.44 -41.04 25.49
N GLU A 30 -20.25 -40.43 26.37
CA GLU A 30 -20.84 -39.09 26.22
C GLU A 30 -19.97 -37.94 26.79
N LEU A 31 -18.74 -38.22 27.24
CA LEU A 31 -17.86 -37.20 27.81
C LEU A 31 -17.09 -36.44 26.71
N ASP A 32 -17.66 -35.33 26.25
CA ASP A 32 -17.01 -34.38 25.32
C ASP A 32 -15.95 -33.46 25.98
N ASP A 33 -15.45 -33.80 27.19
CA ASP A 33 -14.50 -32.97 27.95
C ASP A 33 -13.12 -33.64 28.05
N GLU A 34 -12.16 -33.16 27.25
CA GLU A 34 -10.80 -33.71 27.17
C GLU A 34 -10.03 -33.60 28.51
N ARG A 35 -10.32 -32.58 29.34
CA ARG A 35 -9.68 -32.41 30.65
C ARG A 35 -10.19 -33.46 31.63
N LEU A 36 -11.50 -33.72 31.62
CA LEU A 36 -12.08 -34.79 32.39
C LEU A 36 -11.57 -36.16 31.90
N ASP A 37 -11.44 -36.35 30.59
CA ASP A 37 -10.86 -37.55 30.01
C ASP A 37 -9.42 -37.77 30.48
N ALA A 38 -8.57 -36.74 30.38
CA ALA A 38 -7.19 -36.79 30.87
C ALA A 38 -7.12 -37.10 32.37
N GLN A 39 -8.00 -36.52 33.19
CA GLN A 39 -8.11 -36.85 34.62
C GLN A 39 -8.51 -38.31 34.84
N LEU A 40 -9.41 -38.86 34.03
CA LEU A 40 -9.80 -40.27 34.05
C LEU A 40 -8.63 -41.18 33.63
N GLN A 41 -7.86 -40.80 32.61
CA GLN A 41 -6.65 -41.51 32.19
C GLN A 41 -5.62 -41.56 33.33
N LEU A 42 -5.41 -40.44 34.04
CA LEU A 42 -4.51 -40.38 35.21
C LEU A 42 -5.04 -41.21 36.39
N LEU A 43 -6.35 -41.18 36.64
CA LEU A 43 -6.98 -42.00 37.68
C LEU A 43 -6.83 -43.49 37.36
N ALA A 44 -7.08 -43.88 36.11
CA ALA A 44 -6.91 -45.24 35.62
C ALA A 44 -5.44 -45.70 35.73
N GLN A 45 -4.48 -44.81 35.44
CA GLN A 45 -3.05 -45.08 35.64
C GLN A 45 -2.70 -45.31 37.12
N LEU A 46 -3.26 -44.51 38.04
CA LEU A 46 -3.04 -44.69 39.48
C LEU A 46 -3.64 -46.01 40.01
N LEU A 47 -4.76 -46.47 39.44
CA LEU A 47 -5.34 -47.78 39.72
C LEU A 47 -4.43 -48.90 39.17
N ARG A 48 -3.99 -48.79 37.91
CA ARG A 48 -3.06 -49.76 37.27
C ARG A 48 -1.76 -49.92 38.07
N GLU A 49 -1.21 -48.82 38.59
CA GLU A 49 0.01 -48.82 39.42
C GLU A 49 -0.24 -49.26 40.88
N ASN A 50 -1.47 -49.58 41.27
CA ASN A 50 -1.88 -49.89 42.65
C ASN A 50 -1.55 -48.75 43.64
N ARG A 51 -1.55 -47.50 43.17
CA ARG A 51 -1.28 -46.30 43.98
C ARG A 51 -2.56 -45.66 44.52
N LEU A 52 -3.71 -45.98 43.94
CA LEU A 52 -5.03 -45.57 44.39
C LEU A 52 -5.87 -46.79 44.79
N THR A 53 -6.70 -46.65 45.82
CA THR A 53 -7.73 -47.63 46.18
C THR A 53 -9.03 -46.87 46.37
N ILE A 54 -10.09 -47.32 45.70
CA ILE A 54 -11.41 -46.67 45.70
C ILE A 54 -12.41 -47.56 46.45
N LYS A 55 -13.24 -46.92 47.27
CA LYS A 55 -14.42 -47.53 47.89
C LYS A 55 -15.65 -46.68 47.63
N VAL A 56 -16.83 -47.31 47.59
CA VAL A 56 -18.11 -46.65 47.35
C VAL A 56 -18.92 -46.61 48.64
N ALA A 57 -19.32 -45.42 49.07
CA ALA A 57 -20.11 -45.17 50.26
C ALA A 57 -21.58 -44.90 49.92
N VAL A 58 -22.50 -45.58 50.62
CA VAL A 58 -23.94 -45.49 50.41
C VAL A 58 -24.64 -45.30 51.77
N PRO A 59 -25.58 -44.36 51.92
CA PRO A 59 -26.33 -44.19 53.17
C PRO A 59 -27.10 -45.45 53.59
N ARG A 60 -27.07 -45.79 54.88
CA ARG A 60 -27.86 -46.90 55.44
C ARG A 60 -29.36 -46.53 55.44
N ARG A 61 -30.22 -47.47 55.02
CA ARG A 61 -31.69 -47.29 54.87
C ARG A 61 -32.34 -46.54 56.05
N GLY A 62 -33.19 -45.55 55.75
CA GLY A 62 -34.13 -44.94 56.70
C GLY A 62 -33.74 -43.55 57.23
N SER A 63 -32.58 -43.02 56.86
CA SER A 63 -32.21 -41.62 57.08
C SER A 63 -32.10 -40.90 55.74
N TRP A 64 -33.02 -39.97 55.46
CA TRP A 64 -32.92 -39.03 54.34
C TRP A 64 -31.81 -38.02 54.63
N GLY A 65 -30.57 -38.41 54.37
CA GLY A 65 -29.41 -37.53 54.50
C GLY A 65 -28.47 -37.75 53.33
N ILE A 66 -28.19 -36.67 52.60
CA ILE A 66 -27.18 -36.65 51.54
C ILE A 66 -25.82 -36.95 52.21
N PHE A 67 -25.11 -37.97 51.75
CA PHE A 67 -23.70 -38.14 52.10
C PHE A 67 -22.90 -37.09 51.30
N HIS A 68 -22.72 -35.91 51.88
CA HIS A 68 -22.06 -34.78 51.22
C HIS A 68 -20.85 -34.17 51.99
N PRO A 69 -20.17 -34.84 52.96
CA PRO A 69 -18.93 -34.29 53.49
C PRO A 69 -17.81 -34.44 52.45
N LYS A 70 -17.26 -33.31 52.00
CA LYS A 70 -16.04 -33.24 51.20
C LYS A 70 -14.88 -32.97 52.17
N VAL A 71 -14.18 -34.05 52.54
CA VAL A 71 -13.07 -34.04 53.51
C VAL A 71 -11.84 -34.66 52.88
N GLY A 72 -10.68 -34.03 53.05
CA GLY A 72 -9.40 -34.63 52.67
C GLY A 72 -8.36 -34.52 53.76
N ILE A 73 -7.42 -35.47 53.75
CA ILE A 73 -6.39 -35.63 54.77
C ILE A 73 -5.05 -35.82 54.05
N PHE A 74 -4.09 -34.96 54.36
CA PHE A 74 -2.72 -35.06 53.87
C PHE A 74 -1.75 -35.36 55.01
N HIS A 75 -0.76 -36.19 54.71
CA HIS A 75 0.36 -36.47 55.61
C HIS A 75 1.65 -36.00 54.96
N ASP A 76 2.50 -35.31 55.72
CA ASP A 76 3.85 -34.99 55.29
C ASP A 76 4.82 -36.18 55.49
N ASN A 77 6.07 -36.01 55.07
CA ASN A 77 7.11 -37.03 55.23
C ASN A 77 7.60 -37.25 56.68
N GLN A 78 7.18 -36.38 57.62
CA GLN A 78 7.46 -36.49 59.06
C GLN A 78 6.27 -37.08 59.84
N GLY A 79 5.15 -37.35 59.16
CA GLY A 79 3.93 -37.91 59.73
C GLY A 79 2.96 -36.86 60.29
N SER A 80 3.22 -35.57 60.11
CA SER A 80 2.27 -34.51 60.48
C SER A 80 1.09 -34.49 59.52
N SER A 81 -0.10 -34.23 60.06
CA SER A 81 -1.35 -34.31 59.33
C SER A 81 -2.02 -32.94 59.17
N ILE A 82 -2.64 -32.74 58.01
CA ILE A 82 -3.56 -31.63 57.75
C ILE A 82 -4.89 -32.25 57.32
N SER A 83 -5.99 -31.78 57.90
CA SER A 83 -7.34 -32.08 57.38
C SER A 83 -7.97 -30.81 56.81
N PHE A 84 -8.76 -30.98 55.77
CA PHE A 84 -9.61 -29.92 55.24
C PHE A 84 -11.04 -30.41 55.05
N GLU A 85 -12.00 -29.53 55.29
CA GLU A 85 -13.44 -29.78 55.13
C GLU A 85 -14.09 -28.56 54.48
N GLY A 86 -14.89 -28.78 53.45
CA GLY A 86 -15.61 -27.72 52.76
C GLY A 86 -15.97 -28.10 51.34
N SER A 87 -16.72 -27.24 50.68
CA SER A 87 -16.97 -27.40 49.24
C SER A 87 -15.73 -26.90 48.50
N VAL A 88 -15.04 -27.85 47.86
CA VAL A 88 -13.83 -27.62 47.07
C VAL A 88 -14.28 -27.58 45.63
N ASN A 89 -14.59 -26.38 45.14
CA ASN A 89 -14.69 -26.15 43.71
C ASN A 89 -13.29 -25.77 43.22
N GLU A 90 -12.81 -26.43 42.17
CA GLU A 90 -11.51 -26.11 41.57
C GLU A 90 -11.58 -24.91 40.62
N THR A 91 -12.78 -24.47 40.24
CA THR A 91 -12.98 -23.36 39.28
C THR A 91 -13.06 -22.00 39.96
N ALA A 92 -12.45 -20.97 39.35
CA ALA A 92 -12.46 -19.59 39.87
C ALA A 92 -13.89 -19.04 40.03
N GLY A 93 -14.76 -19.25 39.04
CA GLY A 93 -16.17 -18.86 39.12
C GLY A 93 -16.93 -19.53 40.27
N GLY A 94 -16.52 -20.74 40.67
CA GLY A 94 -17.05 -21.43 41.85
C GLY A 94 -16.70 -20.72 43.16
N TRP A 95 -15.59 -19.98 43.23
CA TRP A 95 -15.22 -19.19 44.40
C TRP A 95 -15.76 -17.76 44.38
N GLU A 96 -15.92 -17.18 43.19
CA GLU A 96 -16.40 -15.80 43.03
C GLU A 96 -17.93 -15.69 43.10
N ARG A 97 -18.64 -16.64 42.48
CA ARG A 97 -20.10 -16.56 42.29
C ARG A 97 -20.88 -17.37 43.32
N ASN A 98 -20.25 -18.35 43.97
CA ASN A 98 -20.89 -19.15 45.01
C ASN A 98 -20.43 -18.71 46.41
N TYR A 99 -21.32 -18.86 47.38
CA TYR A 99 -20.94 -18.72 48.79
C TYR A 99 -20.27 -20.00 49.28
N GLU A 100 -18.96 -20.07 49.10
CA GLU A 100 -18.14 -21.22 49.49
C GLU A 100 -17.56 -21.07 50.91
N ARG A 101 -17.29 -22.21 51.55
CA ARG A 101 -16.59 -22.23 52.84
C ARG A 101 -15.63 -23.40 52.90
N PHE A 102 -14.35 -23.06 53.07
CA PHE A 102 -13.26 -24.02 53.22
C PHE A 102 -12.56 -23.84 54.56
N LYS A 103 -12.33 -24.94 55.26
CA LYS A 103 -11.62 -24.94 56.54
C LYS A 103 -10.42 -25.87 56.45
N VAL A 104 -9.30 -25.41 56.98
CA VAL A 104 -8.07 -26.20 57.10
C VAL A 104 -7.67 -26.27 58.56
N HIS A 105 -7.45 -27.49 59.04
CA HIS A 105 -6.98 -27.79 60.39
C HIS A 105 -5.60 -28.45 60.30
N ARG A 106 -4.64 -27.96 61.10
CA ARG A 106 -3.26 -28.43 61.10
C ARG A 106 -2.92 -29.08 62.43
N GLU A 107 -2.36 -30.28 62.39
CA GLU A 107 -2.10 -31.09 63.59
C GLU A 107 -1.08 -30.43 64.55
N TRP A 108 -0.14 -29.64 64.02
CA TRP A 108 0.89 -28.98 64.82
C TRP A 108 0.42 -27.70 65.54
N HIS A 109 -0.82 -27.25 65.32
CA HIS A 109 -1.43 -26.18 66.11
C HIS A 109 -2.27 -26.76 67.25
N GLU A 110 -1.91 -26.44 68.48
CA GLU A 110 -2.50 -27.03 69.70
C GLU A 110 -4.04 -26.93 69.77
N GLY A 111 -4.62 -25.83 69.28
CA GLY A 111 -6.08 -25.66 69.21
C GLY A 111 -6.77 -26.25 67.97
N GLN A 112 -6.02 -26.76 66.99
CA GLN A 112 -6.55 -27.36 65.75
C GLN A 112 -6.43 -28.89 65.73
N ARG A 113 -5.53 -29.48 66.55
CA ARG A 113 -5.25 -30.91 66.58
C ARG A 113 -6.50 -31.79 66.78
N GLU A 114 -7.38 -31.42 67.70
CA GLU A 114 -8.60 -32.21 67.98
C GLU A 114 -9.54 -32.32 66.76
N TYR A 115 -9.55 -31.31 65.88
CA TYR A 115 -10.31 -31.35 64.63
C TYR A 115 -9.68 -32.32 63.63
N VAL A 116 -8.35 -32.24 63.44
CA VAL A 116 -7.62 -33.15 62.54
C VAL A 116 -7.76 -34.61 62.97
N GLU A 117 -7.62 -34.89 64.27
CA GLU A 117 -7.82 -36.24 64.82
C GLU A 117 -9.26 -36.73 64.63
N GLY A 118 -10.25 -35.84 64.77
CA GLY A 118 -11.66 -36.14 64.53
C GLY A 118 -11.96 -36.50 63.07
N ASP A 119 -11.39 -35.75 62.12
CA ASP A 119 -11.55 -36.00 60.68
C ASP A 119 -10.88 -37.32 60.27
N ILE A 120 -9.66 -37.58 60.77
CA ILE A 120 -8.96 -38.86 60.57
C ILE A 120 -9.79 -40.02 61.12
N ASN A 121 -10.30 -39.91 62.34
CA ASN A 121 -11.11 -40.97 62.94
C ASN A 121 -12.38 -41.26 62.11
N THR A 122 -13.03 -40.20 61.62
CA THR A 122 -14.22 -40.29 60.79
C THR A 122 -13.91 -40.98 59.46
N PHE A 123 -12.83 -40.59 58.79
CA PHE A 123 -12.37 -41.22 57.55
C PHE A 123 -12.03 -42.70 57.74
N GLU A 124 -11.26 -43.05 58.78
CA GLU A 124 -10.89 -44.45 59.05
C GLU A 124 -12.13 -45.31 59.34
N ARG A 125 -13.10 -44.79 60.10
CA ARG A 125 -14.37 -45.49 60.35
C ARG A 125 -15.16 -45.75 59.07
N LEU A 126 -15.20 -44.79 58.14
CA LEU A 126 -15.80 -45.00 56.83
C LEU A 126 -15.01 -46.04 56.03
N TRP A 127 -13.69 -45.92 55.99
CA TRP A 127 -12.80 -46.82 55.25
C TRP A 127 -12.93 -48.28 55.69
N THR A 128 -13.17 -48.52 56.99
CA THR A 128 -13.36 -49.85 57.58
C THR A 128 -14.82 -50.29 57.69
N ASP A 129 -15.78 -49.56 57.12
CA ASP A 129 -17.24 -49.82 57.22
C ASP A 129 -17.80 -49.90 58.66
N ASP A 130 -17.23 -49.12 59.59
CA ASP A 130 -17.67 -49.03 61.00
C ASP A 130 -18.56 -47.81 61.27
N HIS A 131 -18.95 -47.07 60.22
CA HIS A 131 -19.76 -45.87 60.36
C HIS A 131 -21.26 -46.20 60.56
N LEU A 132 -21.88 -45.57 61.56
CA LEU A 132 -23.27 -45.86 62.00
C LEU A 132 -24.34 -45.63 60.93
N TYR A 133 -24.09 -44.74 59.97
CA TYR A 133 -25.10 -44.25 59.02
C TYR A 133 -24.74 -44.51 57.56
N VAL A 134 -23.57 -45.06 57.26
CA VAL A 134 -23.06 -45.24 55.89
C VAL A 134 -22.52 -46.68 55.78
N GLU A 135 -22.82 -47.33 54.66
CA GLU A 135 -22.22 -48.60 54.24
C GLU A 135 -21.16 -48.32 53.20
N VAL A 136 -19.96 -48.88 53.37
CA VAL A 136 -18.85 -48.71 52.43
C VAL A 136 -18.47 -50.04 51.81
N TYR A 137 -18.47 -50.10 50.48
CA TYR A 137 -18.15 -51.27 49.68
C TYR A 137 -16.81 -51.06 48.97
N ASP A 138 -16.00 -52.12 48.86
CA ASP A 138 -14.84 -52.10 47.96
C ASP A 138 -15.34 -51.98 46.52
N LEU A 139 -14.67 -51.18 45.68
CA LEU A 139 -14.97 -51.14 44.25
C LEU A 139 -14.77 -52.55 43.67
N PRO A 140 -15.76 -53.13 42.96
CA PRO A 140 -15.58 -54.45 42.35
C PRO A 140 -14.39 -54.47 41.40
N LYS A 141 -13.57 -55.52 41.48
CA LYS A 141 -12.40 -55.69 40.61
C LYS A 141 -12.72 -55.65 39.11
N ALA A 142 -13.91 -56.11 38.71
CA ALA A 142 -14.34 -56.06 37.33
C ALA A 142 -14.44 -54.61 36.81
N ILE A 143 -14.99 -53.70 37.61
CA ILE A 143 -15.11 -52.27 37.28
C ILE A 143 -13.74 -51.60 37.31
N GLU A 144 -12.88 -51.98 38.26
CA GLU A 144 -11.49 -51.48 38.32
C GLU A 144 -10.67 -51.89 37.07
N GLU A 145 -10.77 -53.15 36.64
CA GLU A 145 -10.12 -53.65 35.42
C GLU A 145 -10.71 -53.00 34.16
N GLU A 146 -12.02 -52.77 34.10
CA GLU A 146 -12.69 -52.10 33.00
C GLU A 146 -12.24 -50.64 32.83
N ILE A 147 -12.15 -49.87 33.92
CA ILE A 147 -11.63 -48.48 33.89
C ILE A 147 -10.17 -48.45 33.40
N ILE A 148 -9.35 -49.42 33.84
CA ILE A 148 -7.94 -49.53 33.43
C ILE A 148 -7.81 -49.90 31.94
N ASP A 149 -8.58 -50.87 31.46
CA ASP A 149 -8.56 -51.31 30.07
C ASP A 149 -9.12 -50.24 29.12
N TRP A 150 -10.08 -49.45 29.60
CA TRP A 150 -10.71 -48.40 28.81
C TRP A 150 -9.84 -47.13 28.68
N LYS A 151 -9.22 -46.63 29.76
CA LYS A 151 -8.56 -45.30 29.76
C LYS A 151 -7.09 -45.24 30.14
N ALA A 152 -6.50 -46.25 30.77
CA ALA A 152 -5.14 -46.04 31.26
C ALA A 152 -4.11 -45.97 30.08
N PRO A 153 -3.27 -44.92 30.00
CA PRO A 153 -2.39 -44.69 28.86
C PRO A 153 -1.43 -45.84 28.60
N ASN A 154 -1.19 -46.18 27.33
CA ASN A 154 -0.33 -47.33 26.96
C ASN A 154 1.17 -47.00 26.90
N SER A 155 1.55 -45.74 27.10
CA SER A 155 2.93 -45.26 27.02
C SER A 155 3.21 -44.15 28.04
N ASP A 156 4.48 -43.97 28.41
CA ASP A 156 4.93 -42.85 29.26
C ASP A 156 4.64 -41.49 28.59
N THR A 157 4.69 -41.44 27.26
CA THR A 157 4.28 -40.26 26.46
C THR A 157 2.81 -39.95 26.69
N GLY A 158 1.92 -40.94 26.60
CA GLY A 158 0.49 -40.74 26.84
C GLY A 158 0.19 -40.29 28.27
N VAL A 159 0.93 -40.79 29.27
CA VAL A 159 0.81 -40.28 30.65
C VAL A 159 1.23 -38.82 30.75
N ASN A 160 2.32 -38.42 30.08
CA ASN A 160 2.78 -37.03 30.07
C ASN A 160 1.78 -36.10 29.35
N THR A 161 1.20 -36.53 28.24
CA THR A 161 0.16 -35.78 27.53
C THR A 161 -1.07 -35.59 28.42
N ALA A 162 -1.58 -36.66 29.05
CA ALA A 162 -2.69 -36.56 29.98
C ALA A 162 -2.37 -35.67 31.19
N LEU A 163 -1.13 -35.69 31.70
CA LEU A 163 -0.66 -34.79 32.74
C LEU A 163 -0.68 -33.32 32.29
N GLN A 164 -0.22 -33.04 31.08
CA GLN A 164 -0.22 -31.70 30.50
C GLN A 164 -1.65 -31.20 30.30
N ILE A 165 -2.54 -32.00 29.71
CA ILE A 165 -3.96 -31.65 29.51
C ILE A 165 -4.64 -31.37 30.86
N ALA A 166 -4.46 -32.25 31.85
CA ALA A 166 -5.06 -32.07 33.17
C ALA A 166 -4.60 -30.78 33.88
N ARG A 167 -3.37 -30.33 33.60
CA ARG A 167 -2.77 -29.09 34.13
C ARG A 167 -3.09 -27.83 33.32
N GLY A 168 -3.68 -27.96 32.14
CA GLY A 168 -3.79 -26.83 31.19
C GLY A 168 -2.45 -26.46 30.55
N GLU A 169 -1.49 -27.38 30.53
CA GLU A 169 -0.15 -27.20 29.93
C GLU A 169 -0.02 -27.94 28.58
N ALA A 170 -1.12 -28.45 28.02
CA ALA A 170 -1.10 -29.17 26.76
C ALA A 170 -0.87 -28.21 25.58
N PRO A 171 -0.09 -28.60 24.57
CA PRO A 171 0.04 -27.81 23.35
C PRO A 171 -1.31 -27.69 22.63
N PRO A 172 -1.50 -26.66 21.78
CA PRO A 172 -2.69 -26.57 20.91
C PRO A 172 -2.81 -27.82 20.03
N THR A 173 -4.04 -28.29 19.80
CA THR A 173 -4.35 -29.32 18.77
C THR A 173 -4.12 -28.77 17.36
N GLU A 174 -4.14 -29.64 16.35
CA GLU A 174 -4.06 -29.20 14.95
C GLU A 174 -5.22 -28.25 14.58
N LYS A 175 -6.42 -28.55 15.08
CA LYS A 175 -7.59 -27.68 14.91
C LYS A 175 -7.43 -26.33 15.60
N ASP A 176 -6.85 -26.32 16.81
CA ASP A 176 -6.57 -25.08 17.52
C ASP A 176 -5.52 -24.22 16.80
N LYS A 177 -4.45 -24.83 16.28
CA LYS A 177 -3.44 -24.13 15.47
C LYS A 177 -4.07 -23.50 14.24
N ALA A 178 -4.93 -24.24 13.54
CA ALA A 178 -5.64 -23.75 12.37
C ALA A 178 -6.60 -22.59 12.72
N ASN A 179 -7.28 -22.65 13.86
CA ASN A 179 -8.10 -21.54 14.36
C ASN A 179 -7.26 -20.30 14.73
N ILE A 180 -6.08 -20.49 15.36
CA ILE A 180 -5.17 -19.39 15.70
C ILE A 180 -4.65 -18.69 14.42
N VAL A 181 -4.34 -19.46 13.37
CA VAL A 181 -3.89 -18.90 12.09
C VAL A 181 -5.02 -18.11 11.42
N ALA A 182 -6.23 -18.69 11.35
CA ALA A 182 -7.41 -18.05 10.77
C ALA A 182 -7.83 -16.77 11.51
N ASP A 183 -7.85 -16.80 12.84
CA ASP A 183 -8.28 -15.67 13.67
C ASP A 183 -7.14 -14.68 13.99
N GLY A 184 -5.93 -14.92 13.50
CA GLY A 184 -4.74 -14.17 13.92
C GLY A 184 -4.79 -12.69 13.56
N SER A 185 -5.29 -12.36 12.36
CA SER A 185 -5.51 -10.96 11.97
C SER A 185 -6.52 -10.25 12.87
N LEU A 186 -7.35 -11.04 13.58
CA LEU A 186 -8.31 -10.53 14.54
C LEU A 186 -7.72 -10.19 15.92
N SER A 187 -6.42 -10.45 16.15
CA SER A 187 -5.74 -10.19 17.41
C SER A 187 -5.22 -8.74 17.54
N PRO A 188 -4.85 -8.25 18.75
CA PRO A 188 -4.27 -6.92 18.92
C PRO A 188 -2.99 -6.65 18.11
N GLY A 189 -2.19 -7.69 17.88
CA GLY A 189 -0.98 -7.65 17.03
C GLY A 189 -1.25 -8.10 15.59
N GLY A 190 -2.51 -8.22 15.18
CA GLY A 190 -2.89 -8.76 13.87
C GLY A 190 -2.40 -7.92 12.69
N LEU A 191 -2.26 -6.60 12.84
CA LEU A 191 -1.72 -5.73 11.81
C LEU A 191 -0.25 -6.02 11.47
N ALA A 192 0.53 -6.51 12.44
CA ALA A 192 1.92 -6.92 12.20
C ALA A 192 2.03 -8.13 11.26
N LEU A 193 0.93 -8.88 11.04
CA LEU A 193 0.90 -9.96 10.05
C LEU A 193 1.04 -9.45 8.61
N ALA A 194 0.66 -8.20 8.32
CA ALA A 194 0.85 -7.62 6.99
C ALA A 194 2.34 -7.48 6.65
N GLU A 195 3.16 -7.09 7.62
CA GLU A 195 4.61 -7.02 7.46
C GLU A 195 5.24 -8.40 7.46
N GLU A 196 4.80 -9.31 8.33
CA GLU A 196 5.26 -10.71 8.33
C GLU A 196 4.93 -11.44 7.01
N GLY A 197 3.82 -11.09 6.37
CA GLY A 197 3.40 -11.59 5.07
C GLY A 197 4.07 -10.93 3.88
N SER A 198 4.78 -9.82 4.10
CA SER A 198 5.44 -9.07 3.04
C SER A 198 6.84 -9.61 2.75
N THR A 199 7.27 -9.54 1.49
CA THR A 199 8.66 -9.85 1.11
C THR A 199 9.61 -8.65 1.30
N ILE A 200 9.06 -7.49 1.66
CA ILE A 200 9.82 -6.27 1.91
C ILE A 200 9.73 -5.88 3.39
N THR A 201 10.80 -5.26 3.89
CA THR A 201 10.75 -4.55 5.18
C THR A 201 10.47 -3.08 4.88
N PRO A 202 9.30 -2.53 5.27
CA PRO A 202 8.99 -1.14 4.99
C PRO A 202 9.96 -0.22 5.73
N TRP A 203 10.44 0.80 5.01
CA TRP A 203 11.19 1.87 5.63
C TRP A 203 10.31 2.63 6.61
N PRO A 204 10.90 3.29 7.58
CA PRO A 204 10.09 3.80 8.67
C PRO A 204 9.10 4.91 8.31
N HIS A 205 9.40 5.77 7.33
CA HIS A 205 8.40 6.73 6.83
C HIS A 205 7.24 6.03 6.13
N GLN A 206 7.53 4.98 5.36
CA GLN A 206 6.50 4.18 4.67
C GLN A 206 5.57 3.52 5.68
N ARG A 207 6.15 3.02 6.77
CA ARG A 207 5.44 2.43 7.90
C ARG A 207 4.51 3.44 8.56
N VAL A 208 5.03 4.62 8.92
CA VAL A 208 4.24 5.69 9.57
C VAL A 208 3.06 6.11 8.69
N VAL A 209 3.28 6.31 7.40
CA VAL A 209 2.19 6.64 6.45
C VAL A 209 1.12 5.54 6.49
N SER A 210 1.53 4.27 6.37
CA SER A 210 0.58 3.15 6.41
C SER A 210 -0.15 3.03 7.76
N ASP A 211 0.53 3.24 8.88
CA ASP A 211 -0.08 3.23 10.22
C ASP A 211 -1.10 4.37 10.36
N THR A 212 -0.78 5.58 9.91
CA THR A 212 -1.72 6.69 9.93
C THR A 212 -2.95 6.39 9.07
N LEU A 213 -2.77 5.89 7.85
CA LEU A 213 -3.89 5.57 6.94
C LEU A 213 -4.80 4.48 7.51
N VAL A 214 -4.23 3.43 8.12
CA VAL A 214 -5.02 2.34 8.74
C VAL A 214 -5.75 2.83 9.98
N ASN A 215 -5.09 3.59 10.85
CA ASN A 215 -5.68 4.06 12.11
C ASN A 215 -6.82 5.07 11.90
N THR A 216 -6.69 5.89 10.86
CA THR A 216 -7.67 6.95 10.55
C THR A 216 -8.67 6.54 9.46
N TYR A 217 -8.54 5.35 8.85
CA TYR A 217 -9.49 4.84 7.85
C TYR A 217 -10.93 4.94 8.37
N PRO A 218 -11.89 5.57 7.66
CA PRO A 218 -11.89 5.82 6.22
C PRO A 218 -11.50 7.25 5.82
N ASN A 219 -10.60 7.91 6.53
CA ASN A 219 -10.08 9.20 6.10
C ASN A 219 -9.32 9.07 4.77
N SER A 220 -9.47 10.08 3.92
CA SER A 220 -8.84 10.15 2.60
C SER A 220 -7.56 10.99 2.67
N PHE A 221 -6.53 10.61 1.91
CA PHE A 221 -5.21 11.25 1.96
C PHE A 221 -4.61 11.47 0.58
N LEU A 222 -3.72 12.46 0.48
CA LEU A 222 -2.86 12.71 -0.67
C LEU A 222 -1.41 12.40 -0.30
N LEU A 223 -0.86 11.36 -0.90
CA LEU A 223 0.52 10.88 -0.70
C LEU A 223 1.43 11.55 -1.73
N CYS A 224 2.26 12.45 -1.23
CA CYS A 224 3.07 13.40 -2.00
C CYS A 224 4.57 13.13 -1.95
N ASP A 225 4.97 11.95 -1.49
CA ASP A 225 6.37 11.58 -1.36
C ASP A 225 7.10 11.67 -2.70
N GLU A 226 8.39 12.04 -2.67
CA GLU A 226 9.20 12.14 -3.88
C GLU A 226 9.26 10.83 -4.68
N VAL A 227 9.61 10.94 -5.97
CA VAL A 227 9.83 9.78 -6.84
C VAL A 227 10.94 8.90 -6.25
N GLY A 228 10.66 7.60 -6.11
CA GLY A 228 11.60 6.61 -5.58
C GLY A 228 11.47 6.31 -4.08
N LEU A 229 10.69 7.08 -3.31
CA LEU A 229 10.59 6.90 -1.85
C LEU A 229 9.65 5.80 -1.38
N GLY A 230 8.81 5.27 -2.28
CA GLY A 230 7.98 4.08 -2.00
C GLY A 230 6.48 4.31 -1.79
N LYS A 231 5.86 5.27 -2.49
CA LYS A 231 4.38 5.43 -2.51
C LYS A 231 3.61 4.14 -2.80
N THR A 232 4.12 3.30 -3.72
CA THR A 232 3.54 1.98 -4.02
C THR A 232 3.65 1.04 -2.82
N ILE A 233 4.73 1.12 -2.04
CA ILE A 233 4.92 0.36 -0.81
C ILE A 233 3.95 0.82 0.27
N GLU A 234 3.80 2.14 0.46
CA GLU A 234 2.84 2.73 1.41
C GLU A 234 1.41 2.30 1.13
N ALA A 235 0.99 2.39 -0.14
CA ALA A 235 -0.34 1.98 -0.58
C ALA A 235 -0.53 0.46 -0.44
N GLY A 236 0.42 -0.35 -0.92
CA GLY A 236 0.33 -1.81 -0.84
C GLY A 236 0.31 -2.35 0.59
N LEU A 237 1.13 -1.79 1.49
CA LEU A 237 1.12 -2.15 2.91
C LEU A 237 -0.20 -1.77 3.57
N THR A 238 -0.75 -0.60 3.24
CA THR A 238 -2.07 -0.15 3.73
C THR A 238 -3.18 -1.08 3.26
N LEU A 239 -3.19 -1.46 1.97
CA LEU A 239 -4.15 -2.41 1.42
C LEU A 239 -4.03 -3.80 2.08
N SER A 240 -2.80 -4.27 2.32
CA SER A 240 -2.55 -5.55 2.99
C SER A 240 -3.06 -5.55 4.42
N ARG A 241 -2.77 -4.49 5.18
CA ARG A 241 -3.25 -4.29 6.55
C ARG A 241 -4.77 -4.26 6.62
N LEU A 242 -5.42 -3.39 5.82
CA LEU A 242 -6.88 -3.30 5.77
C LEU A 242 -7.53 -4.58 5.25
N GLY A 243 -6.88 -5.28 4.32
CA GLY A 243 -7.35 -6.56 3.79
C GLY A 243 -7.32 -7.68 4.85
N LEU A 244 -6.22 -7.80 5.59
CA LEU A 244 -6.06 -8.79 6.66
C LEU A 244 -7.02 -8.53 7.82
N THR A 245 -7.26 -7.27 8.17
CA THR A 245 -8.25 -6.91 9.19
C THR A 245 -9.70 -7.01 8.70
N GLY A 246 -9.90 -7.25 7.40
CA GLY A 246 -11.20 -7.27 6.75
C GLY A 246 -11.83 -5.89 6.61
N GLU A 247 -11.12 -4.79 6.83
CA GLU A 247 -11.65 -3.43 6.66
C GLU A 247 -11.75 -2.99 5.19
N LEU A 248 -11.07 -3.74 4.31
CA LEU A 248 -11.09 -3.60 2.86
C LEU A 248 -11.52 -4.94 2.24
N GLU A 249 -12.65 -4.95 1.56
CA GLU A 249 -13.07 -6.09 0.73
C GLU A 249 -12.97 -5.78 -0.76
N THR A 250 -13.30 -4.54 -1.17
CA THR A 250 -13.25 -4.11 -2.57
C THR A 250 -12.38 -2.87 -2.76
N GLY A 251 -11.39 -2.98 -3.64
CA GLY A 251 -10.48 -1.88 -3.98
C GLY A 251 -10.51 -1.56 -5.48
N LEU A 252 -10.36 -0.29 -5.84
CA LEU A 252 -10.11 0.14 -7.22
C LEU A 252 -8.79 0.90 -7.30
N LEU A 253 -7.90 0.46 -8.20
CA LEU A 253 -6.68 1.17 -8.55
C LEU A 253 -6.84 1.78 -9.94
N LEU A 254 -6.76 3.11 -10.01
CA LEU A 254 -6.72 3.87 -11.25
C LEU A 254 -5.28 4.32 -11.49
N VAL A 255 -4.62 3.68 -12.46
CA VAL A 255 -3.18 3.87 -12.72
C VAL A 255 -2.95 4.22 -14.19
N PRO A 256 -1.78 4.80 -14.56
CA PRO A 256 -1.39 4.91 -15.97
C PRO A 256 -1.41 3.56 -16.69
N ALA A 257 -1.68 3.54 -18.00
CA ALA A 257 -1.83 2.28 -18.74
C ALA A 257 -0.58 1.39 -18.66
N SER A 258 0.61 2.00 -18.76
CA SER A 258 1.91 1.34 -18.68
C SER A 258 2.18 0.70 -17.31
N LEU A 259 1.65 1.29 -16.23
CA LEU A 259 1.88 0.83 -14.86
C LEU A 259 0.90 -0.24 -14.38
N THR A 260 -0.11 -0.62 -15.19
CA THR A 260 -1.15 -1.59 -14.77
C THR A 260 -0.57 -2.97 -14.43
N ILE A 261 0.39 -3.46 -15.22
CA ILE A 261 1.07 -4.74 -14.97
C ILE A 261 1.99 -4.63 -13.75
N GLN A 262 2.77 -3.54 -13.67
CA GLN A 262 3.68 -3.32 -12.55
C GLN A 262 2.94 -3.29 -11.20
N TRP A 263 1.81 -2.58 -11.12
CA TRP A 263 1.00 -2.57 -9.90
C TRP A 263 0.46 -3.96 -9.53
N GLN A 264 0.08 -4.75 -10.52
CA GLN A 264 -0.39 -6.13 -10.31
C GLN A 264 0.73 -7.03 -9.80
N GLU A 265 1.90 -7.00 -10.45
CA GLU A 265 3.11 -7.73 -10.04
C GLU A 265 3.51 -7.30 -8.62
N GLU A 266 3.65 -6.00 -8.33
CA GLU A 266 4.08 -5.52 -7.01
C GLU A 266 3.11 -5.87 -5.87
N LEU A 267 1.79 -5.81 -6.10
CA LEU A 267 0.80 -6.21 -5.09
C LEU A 267 0.90 -7.70 -4.76
N TRP A 268 1.16 -8.54 -5.75
CA TRP A 268 1.35 -9.98 -5.57
C TRP A 268 2.69 -10.28 -4.87
N GLU A 269 3.80 -9.85 -5.48
CA GLU A 269 5.16 -10.19 -5.07
C GLU A 269 5.52 -9.64 -3.69
N LYS A 270 5.04 -8.43 -3.35
CA LYS A 270 5.40 -7.75 -2.11
C LYS A 270 4.39 -7.93 -0.99
N PHE A 271 3.10 -8.10 -1.31
CA PHE A 271 2.03 -8.04 -0.32
C PHE A 271 1.10 -9.24 -0.32
N ASN A 272 1.35 -10.25 -1.16
CA ASN A 272 0.48 -11.43 -1.33
C ASN A 272 -0.97 -11.07 -1.73
N ILE A 273 -1.19 -9.93 -2.39
CA ILE A 273 -2.52 -9.48 -2.83
C ILE A 273 -2.71 -9.84 -4.30
N ASN A 274 -3.67 -10.72 -4.59
CA ASN A 274 -4.04 -11.06 -5.96
C ASN A 274 -5.01 -10.01 -6.54
N ALA A 275 -4.44 -8.99 -7.20
CA ALA A 275 -5.21 -7.95 -7.89
C ALA A 275 -5.58 -8.36 -9.32
N TYR A 276 -6.73 -7.85 -9.80
CA TYR A 276 -7.30 -8.17 -11.10
C TYR A 276 -7.24 -6.99 -12.06
N ARG A 277 -6.46 -7.11 -13.14
CA ARG A 277 -6.44 -6.10 -14.20
C ARG A 277 -7.66 -6.23 -15.12
N PHE A 278 -8.38 -5.13 -15.29
CA PHE A 278 -9.58 -5.08 -16.13
C PHE A 278 -9.28 -4.57 -17.54
N ASP A 279 -9.54 -5.42 -18.56
CA ASP A 279 -9.30 -5.09 -19.97
C ASP A 279 -10.29 -5.79 -20.94
N ARG A 280 -10.08 -5.66 -22.26
CA ARG A 280 -10.76 -6.38 -23.34
C ARG A 280 -10.01 -7.70 -23.61
N GLY A 281 -10.60 -8.82 -23.20
CA GLY A 281 -10.05 -10.15 -23.42
C GLY A 281 -10.08 -10.62 -24.88
N SER A 282 -9.63 -11.85 -25.09
CA SER A 282 -9.36 -12.51 -26.38
C SER A 282 -10.51 -12.48 -27.40
N GLY A 283 -11.75 -12.30 -26.92
CA GLY A 283 -12.98 -12.22 -27.72
C GLY A 283 -13.56 -10.81 -27.91
N ASN A 284 -12.81 -9.75 -27.56
CA ASN A 284 -13.29 -8.37 -27.46
C ASN A 284 -14.42 -8.18 -26.41
N GLN A 285 -14.51 -9.11 -25.46
CA GLN A 285 -15.39 -9.05 -24.29
C GLN A 285 -14.61 -8.51 -23.09
N TYR A 286 -15.32 -8.06 -22.06
CA TYR A 286 -14.67 -7.66 -20.81
C TYR A 286 -14.04 -8.87 -20.12
N ALA A 287 -12.82 -8.70 -19.61
CA ALA A 287 -12.09 -9.73 -18.90
C ALA A 287 -11.30 -9.14 -17.72
N PHE A 288 -11.07 -9.98 -16.72
CA PHE A 288 -10.23 -9.70 -15.55
C PHE A 288 -9.05 -10.66 -15.60
N HIS A 289 -7.83 -10.12 -15.61
CA HIS A 289 -6.62 -10.92 -15.57
C HIS A 289 -6.09 -10.93 -14.15
N ASP A 290 -5.85 -12.10 -13.55
CA ASP A 290 -5.17 -12.20 -12.26
C ASP A 290 -3.65 -12.05 -12.41
N ALA A 291 -2.92 -12.09 -11.29
CA ALA A 291 -1.46 -11.94 -11.27
C ALA A 291 -0.70 -13.01 -12.09
N PHE A 292 -1.34 -14.12 -12.44
CA PHE A 292 -0.77 -15.19 -13.26
C PHE A 292 -1.20 -15.10 -14.73
N GLY A 293 -1.89 -14.02 -15.10
CA GLY A 293 -2.38 -13.78 -16.46
C GLY A 293 -3.65 -14.55 -16.83
N ARG A 294 -4.28 -15.28 -15.90
CA ARG A 294 -5.48 -16.08 -16.18
C ARG A 294 -6.67 -15.16 -16.45
N GLU A 295 -7.38 -15.43 -17.55
CA GLU A 295 -8.54 -14.64 -17.98
C GLU A 295 -9.82 -15.09 -17.26
N HIS A 296 -10.44 -14.20 -16.49
CA HIS A 296 -11.73 -14.38 -15.81
C HIS A 296 -12.80 -13.52 -16.49
N ALA A 297 -13.84 -14.16 -17.03
CA ALA A 297 -14.95 -13.43 -17.64
C ALA A 297 -15.96 -12.98 -16.58
N PRO A 298 -16.52 -11.75 -16.66
CA PRO A 298 -17.56 -11.31 -15.75
C PRO A 298 -18.83 -12.15 -15.94
N PRO A 299 -19.49 -12.60 -14.85
CA PRO A 299 -20.70 -13.40 -14.94
C PRO A 299 -21.84 -12.58 -15.54
N SER A 300 -22.81 -13.22 -16.21
CA SER A 300 -24.00 -12.49 -16.66
C SER A 300 -24.92 -12.18 -15.47
N ALA A 301 -25.76 -11.15 -15.59
CA ALA A 301 -26.76 -10.84 -14.55
C ALA A 301 -27.72 -12.01 -14.25
N ALA A 302 -27.84 -12.99 -15.17
CA ALA A 302 -28.66 -14.19 -14.96
C ALA A 302 -27.94 -15.28 -14.16
N ASP A 303 -26.61 -15.21 -14.05
CA ASP A 303 -25.78 -16.18 -13.31
C ASP A 303 -25.68 -15.82 -11.82
N LEU A 304 -26.00 -14.57 -11.45
CA LEU A 304 -26.01 -14.10 -10.06
C LEU A 304 -27.33 -14.38 -9.35
N ASP A 305 -27.27 -14.72 -8.07
CA ASP A 305 -28.44 -14.96 -7.20
C ASP A 305 -29.01 -13.63 -6.67
N LEU A 306 -29.57 -12.81 -7.57
CA LEU A 306 -30.11 -11.48 -7.26
C LEU A 306 -31.63 -11.51 -7.02
N ASP A 307 -32.07 -10.77 -6.02
CA ASP A 307 -33.47 -10.49 -5.71
C ASP A 307 -34.13 -9.59 -6.76
N ALA A 308 -35.47 -9.47 -6.70
CA ALA A 308 -36.24 -8.77 -7.72
C ALA A 308 -35.95 -7.26 -7.78
N ASP A 309 -35.67 -6.64 -6.63
CA ASP A 309 -35.36 -5.22 -6.54
C ASP A 309 -33.92 -4.95 -7.02
N GLU A 310 -32.97 -5.86 -6.74
CA GLU A 310 -31.57 -5.72 -7.14
C GLU A 310 -31.38 -5.75 -8.66
N ARG A 311 -32.18 -6.56 -9.36
CA ARG A 311 -32.14 -6.69 -10.83
C ARG A 311 -32.52 -5.42 -11.59
N GLU A 312 -33.14 -4.44 -10.95
CA GLU A 312 -33.54 -3.18 -11.57
C GLU A 312 -32.46 -2.08 -11.41
N GLU A 313 -31.37 -2.35 -10.69
CA GLU A 313 -30.33 -1.37 -10.35
C GLU A 313 -29.30 -1.16 -11.47
N ALA A 314 -28.79 0.07 -11.59
CA ALA A 314 -27.87 0.46 -12.67
C ALA A 314 -26.54 -0.32 -12.65
N TRP A 315 -26.11 -0.77 -11.47
CA TRP A 315 -24.88 -1.53 -11.27
C TRP A 315 -24.92 -2.96 -11.82
N VAL A 316 -26.10 -3.56 -11.99
CA VAL A 316 -26.21 -4.93 -12.55
C VAL A 316 -25.68 -5.01 -13.98
N GLU A 317 -25.75 -3.90 -14.73
CA GLU A 317 -25.17 -3.83 -16.07
C GLU A 317 -23.62 -3.72 -16.03
N SER A 318 -23.05 -3.20 -14.94
CA SER A 318 -21.59 -3.10 -14.77
C SER A 318 -20.96 -4.50 -14.72
N PRO A 319 -20.02 -4.81 -15.64
CA PRO A 319 -19.24 -6.05 -15.57
C PRO A 319 -18.36 -6.12 -14.31
N MET A 320 -17.87 -4.98 -13.82
CA MET A 320 -17.02 -4.91 -12.63
C MET A 320 -17.81 -5.26 -11.38
N TRP A 321 -18.97 -4.64 -11.19
CA TRP A 321 -19.81 -4.96 -10.02
C TRP A 321 -20.25 -6.42 -10.02
N ARG A 322 -20.63 -6.96 -11.19
CA ARG A 322 -21.01 -8.39 -11.30
C ARG A 322 -19.86 -9.33 -10.93
N PHE A 323 -18.63 -9.00 -11.32
CA PHE A 323 -17.44 -9.76 -10.96
C PHE A 323 -17.18 -9.68 -9.44
N LEU A 324 -17.19 -8.48 -8.86
CA LEU A 324 -17.02 -8.28 -7.42
C LEU A 324 -18.07 -9.04 -6.61
N HIS A 325 -19.34 -8.93 -6.99
CA HIS A 325 -20.45 -9.60 -6.32
C HIS A 325 -20.31 -11.14 -6.36
N GLN A 326 -19.82 -11.70 -7.47
CA GLN A 326 -19.55 -13.15 -7.52
C GLN A 326 -18.41 -13.53 -6.57
N ARG A 327 -17.30 -12.79 -6.58
CA ARG A 327 -16.14 -13.06 -5.72
C ARG A 327 -16.51 -13.02 -4.24
N GLN A 328 -17.29 -12.02 -3.82
CA GLN A 328 -17.76 -11.92 -2.43
C GLN A 328 -18.71 -13.06 -2.01
N ALA A 329 -19.41 -13.68 -2.96
CA ALA A 329 -20.27 -14.84 -2.67
C ALA A 329 -19.49 -16.15 -2.53
N GLU A 330 -18.24 -16.20 -3.01
CA GLU A 330 -17.37 -17.36 -2.90
C GLU A 330 -16.77 -17.41 -1.47
N THR A 331 -16.97 -18.52 -0.75
CA THR A 331 -16.65 -18.66 0.68
C THR A 331 -15.15 -18.79 0.99
N THR A 332 -14.29 -18.62 -0.02
CA THR A 332 -12.87 -19.02 -0.03
C THR A 332 -11.90 -17.89 -0.32
N THR A 333 -12.37 -16.65 -0.50
CA THR A 333 -11.50 -15.50 -0.75
C THR A 333 -11.05 -14.86 0.57
N ASP A 334 -9.93 -15.34 1.11
CA ASP A 334 -9.21 -14.67 2.22
C ASP A 334 -8.32 -13.58 1.63
N GLY A 335 -8.89 -12.39 1.45
CA GLY A 335 -8.17 -11.20 0.97
C GLY A 335 -9.06 -10.24 0.18
N PRO A 336 -8.65 -8.97 0.04
CA PRO A 336 -9.42 -7.97 -0.69
C PRO A 336 -9.43 -8.26 -2.19
N THR A 337 -10.58 -8.08 -2.85
CA THR A 337 -10.68 -8.08 -4.30
C THR A 337 -10.32 -6.70 -4.83
N ILE A 338 -9.09 -6.55 -5.32
CA ILE A 338 -8.60 -5.31 -5.90
C ILE A 338 -8.70 -5.36 -7.42
N VAL A 339 -9.31 -4.34 -8.03
CA VAL A 339 -9.39 -4.21 -9.49
C VAL A 339 -8.49 -3.07 -9.96
N ILE A 340 -7.64 -3.35 -10.95
CA ILE A 340 -6.74 -2.38 -11.56
C ILE A 340 -7.28 -1.99 -12.93
N MET A 341 -7.41 -0.69 -13.19
CA MET A 341 -7.85 -0.16 -14.48
C MET A 341 -7.02 1.08 -14.86
N SER A 342 -6.69 1.20 -16.15
CA SER A 342 -6.09 2.43 -16.66
C SER A 342 -7.04 3.62 -16.51
N TRP A 343 -6.60 4.72 -15.90
CA TRP A 343 -7.43 5.92 -15.82
C TRP A 343 -7.73 6.53 -17.19
N HIS A 344 -6.89 6.28 -18.20
CA HIS A 344 -7.11 6.68 -19.60
C HIS A 344 -8.34 5.99 -20.21
N THR A 345 -8.52 4.70 -19.89
CA THR A 345 -9.72 3.95 -20.29
C THR A 345 -10.92 4.34 -19.43
N ALA A 346 -10.69 4.53 -18.13
CA ALA A 346 -11.74 4.85 -17.16
C ALA A 346 -12.42 6.19 -17.47
N ARG A 347 -11.66 7.21 -17.94
CA ARG A 347 -12.16 8.56 -18.23
C ARG A 347 -13.02 8.67 -19.49
N LEU A 348 -13.16 7.62 -20.30
CA LEU A 348 -13.98 7.63 -21.51
C LEU A 348 -15.49 7.64 -21.19
N ASP A 349 -16.26 8.46 -21.90
CA ASP A 349 -17.67 8.74 -21.58
C ASP A 349 -18.57 7.48 -21.63
N ASP A 350 -18.22 6.47 -22.44
CA ASP A 350 -18.93 5.18 -22.55
C ASP A 350 -18.50 4.16 -21.47
N ARG A 351 -17.48 4.49 -20.67
CA ARG A 351 -16.86 3.61 -19.67
C ARG A 351 -17.13 4.03 -18.23
N TRP A 352 -17.53 5.26 -17.98
CA TRP A 352 -17.87 5.76 -16.64
C TRP A 352 -18.88 4.87 -15.90
N ASP A 353 -19.85 4.31 -16.64
CA ASP A 353 -20.91 3.48 -16.06
C ASP A 353 -20.41 2.11 -15.55
N GLN A 354 -19.15 1.75 -15.81
CA GLN A 354 -18.56 0.50 -15.33
C GLN A 354 -18.08 0.63 -13.88
N ILE A 355 -17.53 1.79 -13.52
CA ILE A 355 -16.97 2.04 -12.19
C ILE A 355 -17.82 2.97 -11.32
N ALA A 356 -18.73 3.73 -11.93
CA ALA A 356 -19.56 4.73 -11.25
C ALA A 356 -20.91 4.97 -11.98
N PRO A 357 -21.77 3.96 -12.26
CA PRO A 357 -23.02 4.12 -13.00
C PRO A 357 -23.99 5.16 -12.40
N ARG A 358 -24.70 5.86 -13.30
CA ARG A 358 -25.63 6.95 -12.94
C ARG A 358 -26.94 6.35 -12.48
N ASP A 359 -27.11 6.20 -11.18
CA ASP A 359 -28.31 5.60 -10.63
C ASP A 359 -29.41 6.64 -10.34
N ASN A 360 -29.80 7.48 -11.31
CA ASN A 360 -30.91 8.46 -11.20
C ASN A 360 -31.06 9.25 -9.85
N GLY A 361 -30.00 9.38 -9.05
CA GLY A 361 -30.01 9.97 -7.70
C GLY A 361 -30.32 9.03 -6.53
N GLN A 362 -30.31 7.70 -6.69
CA GLN A 362 -30.24 6.73 -5.61
C GLN A 362 -28.78 6.37 -5.37
N VAL A 363 -28.21 6.80 -4.26
CA VAL A 363 -26.88 6.35 -3.85
C VAL A 363 -27.06 4.97 -3.24
N ARG A 364 -26.41 3.94 -3.81
CA ARG A 364 -26.37 2.62 -3.19
C ARG A 364 -25.66 2.73 -1.84
N THR A 365 -26.28 2.13 -0.84
CA THR A 365 -25.76 2.13 0.54
C THR A 365 -25.05 0.81 0.79
N ARG A 366 -24.31 0.73 1.88
CA ARG A 366 -23.68 -0.52 2.34
C ARG A 366 -24.65 -1.71 2.59
N LYS A 367 -25.96 -1.53 2.41
CA LYS A 367 -26.94 -2.65 2.40
C LYS A 367 -26.93 -3.45 1.10
N ASP A 368 -26.36 -2.89 0.03
CA ASP A 368 -26.46 -3.38 -1.35
C ASP A 368 -25.15 -4.06 -1.84
N VAL A 369 -24.10 -4.03 -1.01
CA VAL A 369 -22.80 -4.71 -1.19
C VAL A 369 -22.38 -5.18 0.21
N PRO A 370 -22.14 -6.49 0.46
CA PRO A 370 -21.53 -6.90 1.72
C PRO A 370 -20.19 -6.18 1.85
N ALA A 371 -19.96 -5.54 2.99
CA ALA A 371 -18.66 -5.00 3.34
C ALA A 371 -18.44 -5.19 4.84
N SER A 372 -17.26 -5.65 5.21
CA SER A 372 -16.69 -5.57 6.53
C SER A 372 -16.03 -4.19 6.75
N VAL A 373 -16.13 -3.68 7.98
CA VAL A 373 -15.52 -2.42 8.47
C VAL A 373 -15.10 -2.54 9.93
N ARG A 374 -14.75 -3.76 10.34
CA ARG A 374 -14.38 -4.13 11.70
C ARG A 374 -14.97 -3.23 12.81
N GLY A 375 -16.26 -3.40 13.07
CA GLY A 375 -16.91 -2.72 14.20
C GLY A 375 -17.29 -1.24 14.05
N ARG A 376 -17.03 -0.56 12.93
CA ARG A 376 -17.62 0.76 12.64
C ARG A 376 -19.08 0.60 12.16
N GLU A 377 -20.00 1.42 12.67
CA GLU A 377 -21.43 1.29 12.30
C GLU A 377 -21.62 1.61 10.80
N SER A 378 -22.30 0.72 10.07
CA SER A 378 -22.52 0.80 8.62
C SER A 378 -23.66 1.74 8.20
N VAL A 379 -24.32 2.36 9.18
CA VAL A 379 -25.72 2.81 9.05
C VAL A 379 -25.88 4.05 8.16
N ASP A 380 -24.82 4.84 8.00
CA ASP A 380 -24.82 6.11 7.25
C ASP A 380 -23.83 6.13 6.06
N ARG A 381 -23.40 4.94 5.56
CA ARG A 381 -22.41 4.84 4.47
C ARG A 381 -23.02 4.58 3.10
N GLU A 382 -22.52 5.33 2.13
CA GLU A 382 -22.90 5.35 0.71
C GLU A 382 -21.68 4.92 -0.14
N GLY A 383 -21.78 3.86 -0.95
CA GLY A 383 -20.71 3.47 -1.89
C GLY A 383 -20.48 1.98 -2.14
N VAL A 384 -19.71 1.67 -3.21
CA VAL A 384 -19.34 0.32 -3.70
C VAL A 384 -17.87 0.00 -3.46
N TRP A 385 -17.01 1.02 -3.37
CA TRP A 385 -15.56 0.87 -3.19
C TRP A 385 -15.16 1.26 -1.77
N ASP A 386 -14.50 0.36 -1.05
CA ASP A 386 -13.96 0.62 0.29
C ASP A 386 -12.75 1.56 0.22
N ALA A 387 -11.88 1.35 -0.78
CA ALA A 387 -10.79 2.27 -1.09
C ALA A 387 -10.61 2.42 -2.61
N VAL A 388 -10.39 3.66 -3.05
CA VAL A 388 -9.91 3.94 -4.40
C VAL A 388 -8.54 4.60 -4.32
N ILE A 389 -7.56 3.98 -4.99
CA ILE A 389 -6.21 4.48 -5.13
C ILE A 389 -6.07 5.07 -6.53
N ILE A 390 -5.55 6.29 -6.62
CA ILE A 390 -5.26 6.94 -7.89
C ILE A 390 -3.76 7.23 -7.96
N ASP A 391 -3.07 6.59 -8.90
CA ASP A 391 -1.68 6.87 -9.19
C ASP A 391 -1.54 8.00 -10.22
N GLU A 392 -0.51 8.81 -10.07
CA GLU A 392 -0.29 10.05 -10.80
C GLU A 392 -1.52 10.98 -10.80
N ALA A 393 -2.10 11.18 -9.62
CA ALA A 393 -3.32 11.96 -9.39
C ALA A 393 -3.23 13.42 -9.88
N HIS A 394 -2.03 13.95 -10.08
CA HIS A 394 -1.80 15.29 -10.67
C HIS A 394 -2.42 15.47 -12.07
N ASN A 395 -2.73 14.37 -12.77
CA ASN A 395 -3.42 14.41 -14.06
C ASN A 395 -4.90 14.80 -13.95
N ALA A 396 -5.49 14.74 -12.76
CA ALA A 396 -6.89 15.09 -12.51
C ALA A 396 -7.03 16.59 -12.22
N ARG A 397 -7.06 17.41 -13.28
CA ARG A 397 -7.28 18.86 -13.15
C ARG A 397 -8.74 19.25 -13.29
N SER A 398 -9.18 20.28 -12.57
CA SER A 398 -10.55 20.82 -12.69
C SER A 398 -10.90 21.15 -14.14
N GLY A 399 -12.04 20.63 -14.61
CA GLY A 399 -12.49 20.74 -16.00
C GLY A 399 -12.00 19.64 -16.94
N SER A 400 -11.08 18.76 -16.51
CA SER A 400 -10.72 17.55 -17.26
C SER A 400 -11.79 16.46 -17.11
N LYS A 401 -11.90 15.57 -18.11
CA LYS A 401 -12.79 14.40 -18.03
C LYS A 401 -12.41 13.47 -16.87
N PHE A 402 -11.12 13.38 -16.57
CA PHE A 402 -10.62 12.54 -15.50
C PHE A 402 -11.04 13.08 -14.12
N TYR A 403 -10.89 14.38 -13.88
CA TYR A 403 -11.37 15.00 -12.65
C TYR A 403 -12.90 14.85 -12.48
N THR A 404 -13.68 15.08 -13.55
CA THR A 404 -15.14 14.86 -13.51
C THR A 404 -15.52 13.40 -13.22
N LEU A 405 -14.70 12.43 -13.65
CA LEU A 405 -14.88 11.03 -13.26
C LEU A 405 -14.65 10.84 -11.76
N LEU A 406 -13.60 11.43 -11.20
CA LEU A 406 -13.28 11.31 -9.76
C LEU A 406 -14.35 11.97 -8.88
N GLU A 407 -14.87 13.13 -9.28
CA GLU A 407 -16.02 13.77 -8.62
C GLU A 407 -17.23 12.83 -8.58
N ARG A 408 -17.52 12.18 -9.72
CA ARG A 408 -18.63 11.21 -9.82
C ARG A 408 -18.37 9.95 -9.00
N LEU A 409 -17.13 9.48 -8.96
CA LEU A 409 -16.72 8.27 -8.23
C LEU A 409 -16.68 8.51 -6.70
N ARG A 410 -16.55 9.77 -6.24
CA ARG A 410 -16.59 10.11 -4.80
C ARG A 410 -17.88 9.66 -4.13
N GLU A 411 -19.03 9.79 -4.81
CA GLU A 411 -20.34 9.32 -4.31
C GLU A 411 -20.41 7.78 -4.12
N HIS A 412 -19.42 7.05 -4.62
CA HIS A 412 -19.36 5.59 -4.57
C HIS A 412 -18.16 5.06 -3.79
N THR A 413 -17.39 5.94 -3.15
CA THR A 413 -16.08 5.63 -2.57
C THR A 413 -16.02 6.03 -1.12
N GLN A 414 -15.58 5.11 -0.27
CA GLN A 414 -15.45 5.35 1.16
C GLN A 414 -14.16 6.11 1.51
N ALA A 415 -13.01 5.71 0.96
CA ALA A 415 -11.72 6.40 1.14
C ALA A 415 -10.99 6.61 -0.20
N TYR A 416 -10.41 7.79 -0.39
CA TYR A 416 -9.50 8.09 -1.49
C TYR A 416 -8.05 8.14 -1.01
N TYR A 417 -7.16 7.45 -1.72
CA TYR A 417 -5.72 7.60 -1.58
C TYR A 417 -5.14 8.08 -2.90
N LEU A 418 -4.79 9.35 -2.95
CA LEU A 418 -4.27 10.02 -4.14
C LEU A 418 -2.74 10.00 -4.09
N LEU A 419 -2.09 9.34 -5.03
CA LEU A 419 -0.63 9.24 -5.11
C LEU A 419 -0.13 10.18 -6.20
N THR A 420 0.85 11.02 -5.85
CA THR A 420 1.51 11.89 -6.81
C THR A 420 2.86 12.31 -6.26
N ALA A 421 3.89 12.40 -7.11
CA ALA A 421 5.12 13.08 -6.67
C ALA A 421 4.99 14.61 -6.70
N THR A 422 3.99 15.12 -7.43
CA THR A 422 3.80 16.54 -7.74
C THR A 422 2.38 17.00 -7.39
N PRO A 423 2.05 17.23 -6.12
CA PRO A 423 0.74 17.83 -5.78
C PRO A 423 0.64 19.28 -6.27
N MET A 424 1.76 19.97 -6.44
CA MET A 424 1.84 21.43 -6.68
C MET A 424 2.00 21.79 -8.15
N GLN A 425 1.35 21.06 -9.05
CA GLN A 425 1.18 21.58 -10.40
C GLN A 425 0.34 22.86 -10.27
N LEU A 426 0.96 24.02 -10.54
CA LEU A 426 0.34 25.32 -10.79
C LEU A 426 -0.74 25.77 -9.78
N HIS A 427 -0.32 26.54 -8.77
CA HIS A 427 -1.15 27.36 -7.87
C HIS A 427 -1.88 26.61 -6.74
N ALA A 428 -2.05 27.28 -5.59
CA ALA A 428 -2.88 26.85 -4.45
C ALA A 428 -4.30 26.38 -4.86
N GLY A 429 -4.78 26.84 -6.01
CA GLY A 429 -6.05 26.44 -6.58
C GLY A 429 -6.10 25.01 -7.15
N GLU A 430 -5.03 24.49 -7.76
CA GLU A 430 -5.00 23.09 -8.24
C GLU A 430 -4.90 22.12 -7.05
N LEU A 431 -4.12 22.48 -6.03
CA LEU A 431 -4.07 21.75 -4.76
C LEU A 431 -5.46 21.66 -4.13
N TYR A 432 -6.18 22.79 -4.08
CA TYR A 432 -7.57 22.83 -3.61
C TYR A 432 -8.48 21.86 -4.38
N ASP A 433 -8.35 21.78 -5.71
CA ASP A 433 -9.20 20.90 -6.52
C ASP A 433 -9.00 19.43 -6.12
N LEU A 434 -7.75 18.98 -5.93
CA LEU A 434 -7.47 17.62 -5.43
C LEU A 434 -7.93 17.41 -3.99
N MET A 435 -7.69 18.38 -3.11
CA MET A 435 -8.10 18.29 -1.70
C MET A 435 -9.62 18.27 -1.53
N THR A 436 -10.36 18.89 -2.45
CA THR A 436 -11.84 18.82 -2.45
C THR A 436 -12.35 17.39 -2.59
N LEU A 437 -11.56 16.49 -3.20
CA LEU A 437 -11.89 15.06 -3.26
C LEU A 437 -11.66 14.33 -1.92
N LEU A 438 -11.03 14.96 -0.92
CA LEU A 438 -10.64 14.36 0.37
C LEU A 438 -11.54 14.79 1.54
N ASP A 439 -12.75 15.28 1.24
CA ASP A 439 -13.74 15.76 2.23
C ASP A 439 -13.21 16.88 3.16
N LEU A 440 -12.89 18.05 2.57
CA LEU A 440 -12.51 19.24 3.33
C LEU A 440 -13.62 19.69 4.31
N PRO A 441 -13.26 20.26 5.48
CA PRO A 441 -14.22 20.85 6.41
C PRO A 441 -15.04 21.98 5.77
N ASP A 442 -16.25 22.22 6.29
CA ASP A 442 -17.18 23.25 5.78
C ASP A 442 -16.56 24.65 5.68
N GLY A 443 -15.66 25.05 6.59
CA GLY A 443 -14.98 26.35 6.51
C GLY A 443 -13.97 26.45 5.36
N TRP A 444 -13.49 25.32 4.85
CA TRP A 444 -12.49 25.20 3.81
C TRP A 444 -13.09 24.82 2.45
N ASP A 445 -14.42 24.80 2.31
CA ASP A 445 -15.18 24.36 1.13
C ASP A 445 -15.18 25.35 -0.06
N THR A 446 -14.46 26.49 0.07
CA THR A 446 -14.30 27.44 -1.03
C THR A 446 -12.83 27.69 -1.39
N LYS A 447 -12.58 27.59 -2.70
CA LYS A 447 -11.28 27.87 -3.31
C LYS A 447 -10.71 29.25 -2.95
N ASP A 448 -11.57 30.27 -2.91
CA ASP A 448 -11.16 31.63 -2.59
C ASP A 448 -10.69 31.77 -1.12
N GLN A 449 -11.39 31.16 -0.17
CA GLN A 449 -10.99 31.17 1.25
C GLN A 449 -9.69 30.38 1.48
N PHE A 450 -9.56 29.23 0.83
CA PHE A 450 -8.35 28.41 0.88
C PHE A 450 -7.12 29.20 0.41
N ILE A 451 -7.19 29.83 -0.78
CA ILE A 451 -6.09 30.62 -1.33
C ILE A 451 -5.79 31.85 -0.44
N GLU A 452 -6.83 32.56 0.00
CA GLU A 452 -6.67 33.75 0.86
C GLU A 452 -6.07 33.42 2.23
N PHE A 453 -6.31 32.22 2.78
CA PHE A 453 -5.67 31.75 4.00
C PHE A 453 -4.15 31.71 3.86
N PHE A 454 -3.63 31.01 2.85
CA PHE A 454 -2.19 30.84 2.65
C PHE A 454 -1.49 32.17 2.33
N LYS A 455 -2.11 33.02 1.51
CA LYS A 455 -1.68 34.41 1.30
C LYS A 455 -1.53 35.17 2.61
N THR A 456 -2.57 35.11 3.43
CA THR A 456 -2.62 35.86 4.69
C THR A 456 -1.59 35.33 5.68
N ARG A 457 -1.42 34.01 5.75
CA ARG A 457 -0.41 33.35 6.58
C ARG A 457 1.02 33.76 6.18
N GLN A 458 1.33 33.73 4.88
CA GLN A 458 2.64 34.12 4.36
C GLN A 458 2.93 35.61 4.63
N ALA A 459 1.96 36.49 4.31
CA ALA A 459 2.08 37.92 4.58
C ALA A 459 2.24 38.22 6.08
N LEU A 460 1.54 37.48 6.96
CA LEU A 460 1.69 37.60 8.41
C LEU A 460 3.08 37.14 8.87
N THR A 461 3.56 36.00 8.37
CA THR A 461 4.90 35.46 8.68
C THR A 461 5.99 36.44 8.30
N GLN A 462 5.94 37.00 7.09
CA GLN A 462 6.88 38.02 6.63
C GLN A 462 6.79 39.30 7.48
N ALA A 463 5.57 39.74 7.83
CA ALA A 463 5.38 40.89 8.70
C ALA A 463 6.00 40.68 10.09
N LEU A 464 5.81 39.49 10.67
CA LEU A 464 6.39 39.16 11.97
C LEU A 464 7.92 39.09 11.90
N HIS A 465 8.48 38.43 10.90
CA HIS A 465 9.94 38.37 10.70
C HIS A 465 10.54 39.78 10.52
N GLN A 466 9.91 40.65 9.72
CA GLN A 466 10.38 42.03 9.53
C GLN A 466 10.31 42.87 10.82
N GLN A 467 9.26 42.72 11.63
CA GLN A 467 9.02 43.56 12.80
C GLN A 467 9.67 43.03 14.09
N LEU A 468 9.87 41.72 14.20
CA LEU A 468 10.37 41.05 15.42
C LEU A 468 11.83 40.59 15.26
N ASP A 469 12.22 40.08 14.08
CA ASP A 469 13.54 39.46 13.86
C ASP A 469 14.53 40.34 13.07
N GLY A 470 14.06 41.46 12.51
CA GLY A 470 14.87 42.35 11.67
C GLY A 470 16.03 43.06 12.39
N GLU A 471 17.24 43.00 11.82
CA GLU A 471 18.38 43.85 12.22
C GLU A 471 18.04 45.34 12.05
N ALA A 472 18.43 46.15 13.05
CA ALA A 472 18.26 47.61 13.02
C ALA A 472 18.79 48.19 11.69
N PRO A 473 18.05 49.08 11.01
CA PRO A 473 18.42 49.56 9.68
C PRO A 473 19.78 50.27 9.73
N SER A 474 20.68 49.86 8.82
CA SER A 474 21.96 50.53 8.62
C SER A 474 21.76 52.03 8.29
N GLU A 475 22.64 52.87 8.83
CA GLU A 475 22.60 54.34 8.84
C GLU A 475 22.54 55.06 7.45
N GLU A 476 22.34 54.37 6.32
CA GLU A 476 22.48 54.97 4.98
C GLU A 476 21.19 55.46 4.30
N SER A 477 20.01 55.39 4.92
CA SER A 477 18.76 55.92 4.29
C SER A 477 18.33 57.33 4.76
N TRP A 478 19.24 58.11 5.35
CA TRP A 478 19.00 59.53 5.64
C TRP A 478 19.58 60.46 4.56
N SER A 479 19.11 60.36 3.31
CA SER A 479 19.21 61.51 2.40
C SER A 479 18.23 61.48 1.22
N ALA A 480 17.05 62.10 1.39
CA ALA A 480 16.48 62.97 0.35
C ALA A 480 15.25 63.75 0.87
N GLN A 481 15.26 65.06 0.58
CA GLN A 481 14.12 65.98 0.57
C GLN A 481 13.65 66.57 1.91
N ALA A 482 14.55 67.36 2.51
CA ALA A 482 14.15 68.57 3.22
C ALA A 482 13.72 69.65 2.20
N THR A 483 12.41 69.85 2.05
CA THR A 483 11.86 71.10 1.51
C THR A 483 11.16 71.84 2.64
N LEU A 484 11.76 72.94 3.05
CA LEU A 484 11.24 73.90 4.01
C LEU A 484 9.99 74.60 3.46
N ASP A 485 8.87 74.48 4.17
CA ASP A 485 7.96 75.60 4.31
C ASP A 485 7.44 75.68 5.76
N GLU A 486 7.61 76.85 6.35
CA GLU A 486 7.38 77.16 7.76
C GLU A 486 5.87 77.24 8.09
N HIS A 487 5.57 76.99 9.38
CA HIS A 487 4.36 77.35 10.16
C HIS A 487 3.35 76.22 10.47
N ARG A 488 3.65 75.44 11.51
CA ARG A 488 2.83 75.33 12.75
C ARG A 488 3.48 74.34 13.75
N TYR A 489 4.12 74.89 14.78
CA TYR A 489 4.46 74.13 15.99
C TYR A 489 3.18 73.90 16.79
N GLN A 490 2.75 72.64 16.90
CA GLN A 490 2.02 72.13 18.05
C GLN A 490 2.60 70.77 18.41
N ASP A 491 2.87 70.61 19.70
CA ASP A 491 3.41 69.43 20.36
C ASP A 491 2.81 68.11 19.84
N ARG A 492 3.66 67.25 19.28
CA ARG A 492 3.45 65.80 19.30
C ARG A 492 4.79 65.14 19.62
N LEU A 493 4.86 64.56 20.81
CA LEU A 493 5.80 63.47 21.10
C LEU A 493 5.63 62.39 20.01
N PRO A 494 6.69 61.68 19.59
CA PRO A 494 6.50 60.51 18.75
C PRO A 494 5.78 59.46 19.61
N THR A 495 4.49 59.29 19.41
CA THR A 495 3.80 58.07 19.79
C THR A 495 4.36 56.98 18.89
N GLU A 496 5.20 56.11 19.45
CA GLU A 496 5.47 54.79 18.86
C GLU A 496 4.10 54.18 18.52
N ARG A 497 3.92 53.77 17.26
CA ARG A 497 2.69 53.11 16.81
C ARG A 497 2.59 51.77 17.53
N ALA A 498 1.37 51.32 17.82
CA ALA A 498 1.16 49.99 18.40
C ALA A 498 1.78 48.91 17.50
N LEU A 499 2.27 47.81 18.07
CA LEU A 499 2.88 46.71 17.33
C LEU A 499 1.90 46.12 16.30
N SER A 500 0.65 45.91 16.69
CA SER A 500 -0.45 45.45 15.83
C SER A 500 -0.67 46.35 14.61
N ASP A 501 -0.59 47.67 14.77
CA ASP A 501 -0.69 48.63 13.66
C ASP A 501 0.47 48.46 12.65
N GLN A 502 1.68 48.13 13.11
CA GLN A 502 2.86 47.94 12.26
C GLN A 502 2.79 46.60 11.51
N ILE A 503 2.33 45.55 12.20
CA ILE A 503 2.07 44.24 11.60
C ILE A 503 1.02 44.37 10.50
N PHE A 504 -0.15 44.95 10.78
CA PHE A 504 -1.22 45.08 9.78
C PHE A 504 -0.87 46.01 8.60
N ASP A 505 -0.04 47.05 8.82
CA ASP A 505 0.46 47.89 7.72
C ASP A 505 1.36 47.06 6.78
N THR A 506 2.19 46.17 7.34
CA THR A 506 3.08 45.28 6.56
C THR A 506 2.28 44.21 5.84
N VAL A 507 1.37 43.52 6.54
CA VAL A 507 0.46 42.52 5.94
C VAL A 507 -0.36 43.13 4.81
N ALA A 508 -0.87 44.35 4.96
CA ALA A 508 -1.62 45.00 3.90
C ALA A 508 -0.76 45.37 2.67
N ALA A 509 0.53 45.64 2.88
CA ALA A 509 1.47 45.90 1.81
C ALA A 509 1.81 44.61 1.04
N GLU A 510 2.11 43.52 1.75
CA GLU A 510 2.38 42.20 1.14
C GLU A 510 1.15 41.64 0.40
N LEU A 511 -0.07 41.88 0.92
CA LEU A 511 -1.32 41.48 0.26
C LEU A 511 -1.77 42.44 -0.87
N GLU A 512 -0.95 43.42 -1.23
CA GLU A 512 -1.22 44.43 -2.27
C GLU A 512 -2.61 45.09 -2.15
N VAL A 513 -3.02 45.45 -0.93
CA VAL A 513 -4.37 45.99 -0.70
C VAL A 513 -4.51 47.38 -1.33
N ASN A 514 -5.20 47.44 -2.46
CA ASN A 514 -5.37 48.63 -3.31
C ASN A 514 -6.08 49.84 -2.66
N ASP A 515 -6.71 49.68 -1.49
CA ASP A 515 -7.43 50.76 -0.79
C ASP A 515 -6.61 51.31 0.38
N GLU A 516 -5.77 52.32 0.14
CA GLU A 516 -4.90 52.94 1.17
C GLU A 516 -5.69 53.48 2.39
N GLU A 517 -6.98 53.80 2.25
CA GLU A 517 -7.79 54.30 3.38
C GLU A 517 -8.32 53.16 4.27
N GLN A 518 -8.45 51.93 3.75
CA GLN A 518 -8.98 50.77 4.46
C GLN A 518 -8.00 49.58 4.56
N ALA A 519 -6.80 49.70 4.01
CA ALA A 519 -5.79 48.66 3.91
C ALA A 519 -5.61 47.88 5.23
N ARG A 520 -5.43 48.59 6.33
CA ARG A 520 -5.28 48.01 7.68
C ARG A 520 -6.51 47.24 8.16
N ALA A 521 -7.70 47.78 7.90
CA ALA A 521 -8.95 47.13 8.31
C ALA A 521 -9.19 45.83 7.51
N ILE A 522 -8.80 45.83 6.24
CA ILE A 522 -8.87 44.66 5.35
C ILE A 522 -7.85 43.60 5.80
N ALA A 523 -6.60 43.97 6.05
CA ALA A 523 -5.57 43.05 6.55
C ALA A 523 -5.99 42.41 7.88
N LYS A 524 -6.50 43.23 8.81
CA LYS A 524 -7.04 42.74 10.08
C LYS A 524 -8.22 41.77 9.91
N GLN A 525 -9.12 42.04 8.97
CA GLN A 525 -10.22 41.14 8.67
C GLN A 525 -9.73 39.81 8.08
N ARG A 526 -8.72 39.84 7.21
CA ARG A 526 -8.12 38.63 6.63
C ARG A 526 -7.44 37.76 7.68
N VAL A 527 -6.65 38.35 8.58
CA VAL A 527 -6.01 37.62 9.69
C VAL A 527 -7.06 36.99 10.62
N LEU A 528 -8.16 37.71 10.90
CA LEU A 528 -9.26 37.14 11.68
C LEU A 528 -9.94 35.96 10.96
N GLU A 529 -10.13 36.06 9.64
CA GLU A 529 -10.70 34.95 8.86
C GLU A 529 -9.78 33.73 8.90
N ALA A 530 -8.46 33.93 8.76
CA ALA A 530 -7.48 32.86 8.91
C ALA A 530 -7.55 32.19 10.29
N CYS A 531 -7.72 32.97 11.37
CA CYS A 531 -7.93 32.41 12.71
C CYS A 531 -9.25 31.63 12.83
N ASN A 532 -10.32 32.07 12.16
CA ASN A 532 -11.58 31.30 12.15
C ASN A 532 -11.42 29.97 11.39
N LEU A 533 -10.63 29.93 10.31
CA LEU A 533 -10.35 28.70 9.56
C LEU A 533 -9.47 27.72 10.34
N ALA A 534 -8.46 28.22 11.06
CA ALA A 534 -7.67 27.38 11.99
C ALA A 534 -8.51 26.88 13.17
N LYS A 535 -9.44 27.70 13.66
CA LYS A 535 -10.42 27.26 14.66
C LYS A 535 -11.33 26.16 14.08
N ASP A 536 -11.85 26.33 12.87
CA ASP A 536 -12.69 25.35 12.18
C ASP A 536 -11.94 24.02 11.97
N TYR A 537 -10.64 24.09 11.66
CA TYR A 537 -9.75 22.92 11.66
C TYR A 537 -9.76 22.21 13.02
N GLY A 538 -9.66 22.95 14.14
CA GLY A 538 -9.74 22.36 15.49
C GLY A 538 -11.10 21.82 15.90
N GLU A 539 -12.17 22.07 15.14
CA GLU A 539 -13.45 21.35 15.31
C GLU A 539 -13.37 19.94 14.73
N HIS A 540 -12.59 19.74 13.66
CA HIS A 540 -12.58 18.53 12.83
C HIS A 540 -11.36 17.61 13.06
N TYR A 541 -10.23 18.16 13.50
CA TYR A 541 -8.96 17.42 13.64
C TYR A 541 -8.45 17.42 15.09
N ASP A 542 -8.04 16.22 15.54
CA ASP A 542 -7.48 15.99 16.88
C ASP A 542 -6.08 16.62 17.05
N GLY A 543 -5.63 16.78 18.29
CA GLY A 543 -4.31 17.34 18.63
C GLY A 543 -4.19 18.86 18.53
N TYR A 544 -5.14 19.54 17.87
CA TYR A 544 -5.16 21.01 17.74
C TYR A 544 -5.05 21.74 19.08
N ILE A 545 -5.80 21.30 20.09
CA ILE A 545 -5.77 21.91 21.44
C ILE A 545 -4.41 21.74 22.10
N ASP A 546 -3.82 20.55 21.99
CA ASP A 546 -2.52 20.26 22.60
C ASP A 546 -1.42 21.10 21.97
N ARG A 547 -1.45 21.29 20.63
CA ARG A 547 -0.55 22.19 19.89
C ARG A 547 -0.73 23.64 20.33
N PHE A 548 -1.97 24.13 20.38
CA PHE A 548 -2.27 25.48 20.86
C PHE A 548 -1.74 25.70 22.29
N GLU A 549 -2.00 24.76 23.21
CA GLU A 549 -1.53 24.85 24.60
C GLU A 549 0.00 24.67 24.72
N ALA A 550 0.63 23.93 23.82
CA ALA A 550 2.08 23.84 23.72
C ALA A 550 2.69 25.18 23.30
N ALA A 551 2.21 25.80 22.22
CA ALA A 551 2.68 27.10 21.75
C ALA A 551 2.51 28.20 22.82
N VAL A 552 1.37 28.24 23.52
CA VAL A 552 1.15 29.18 24.63
C VAL A 552 2.18 29.01 25.75
N ARG A 553 2.56 27.76 26.07
CA ARG A 553 3.58 27.45 27.09
C ARG A 553 5.00 27.77 26.62
N GLU A 554 5.31 27.52 25.35
CA GLU A 554 6.63 27.74 24.77
C GLU A 554 7.03 29.23 24.82
N TYR A 555 6.13 30.13 24.41
CA TYR A 555 6.40 31.56 24.39
C TYR A 555 6.17 32.28 25.73
N ASP A 556 5.90 31.54 26.82
CA ASP A 556 5.66 32.07 28.18
C ASP A 556 4.64 33.22 28.18
N VAL A 557 3.49 33.03 27.51
CA VAL A 557 2.40 34.04 27.47
C VAL A 557 1.94 34.31 28.91
N ASP A 558 2.23 35.51 29.44
CA ASP A 558 2.09 35.82 30.87
C ASP A 558 0.63 35.70 31.37
N PRO A 559 0.33 34.81 32.34
CA PRO A 559 -1.01 34.71 32.92
C PRO A 559 -1.42 35.94 33.76
N PHE A 560 -0.52 36.90 34.01
CA PHE A 560 -0.76 38.08 34.85
C PHE A 560 -0.92 39.40 34.09
N GLU A 561 -0.59 39.47 32.79
CA GLU A 561 -0.88 40.63 31.94
C GLU A 561 -2.24 40.45 31.22
N ALA A 562 -3.24 41.18 31.72
CA ALA A 562 -4.52 41.51 31.06
C ALA A 562 -5.11 40.49 30.05
N ASN A 563 -5.42 39.27 30.51
CA ASN A 563 -6.26 38.30 29.81
C ASN A 563 -5.76 37.94 28.39
N GLU A 564 -4.45 37.98 28.11
CA GLU A 564 -3.90 37.65 26.79
C GLU A 564 -4.15 36.20 26.39
N GLU A 565 -3.90 35.25 27.29
CA GLU A 565 -4.26 33.83 27.13
C GLU A 565 -5.76 33.69 26.83
N GLU A 566 -6.62 34.39 27.58
CA GLU A 566 -8.08 34.35 27.38
C GLU A 566 -8.48 34.88 25.99
N LYS A 567 -7.78 35.91 25.49
CA LYS A 567 -7.98 36.46 24.14
C LYS A 567 -7.53 35.51 23.05
N LEU A 568 -6.42 34.79 23.23
CA LEU A 568 -5.98 33.72 22.32
C LEU A 568 -7.02 32.59 22.30
N LYS A 569 -7.52 32.16 23.46
CA LYS A 569 -8.61 31.17 23.56
C LYS A 569 -9.88 31.66 22.85
N TYR A 570 -10.27 32.92 22.99
CA TYR A 570 -11.43 33.46 22.26
C TYR A 570 -11.30 33.44 20.74
N LEU A 571 -10.06 33.55 20.26
CA LEU A 571 -9.75 33.63 18.84
C LEU A 571 -9.62 32.23 18.22
N LEU A 572 -9.01 31.29 18.95
CA LEU A 572 -8.52 30.03 18.39
C LEU A 572 -9.17 28.77 19.02
N TYR A 573 -9.89 28.83 20.14
CA TYR A 573 -10.58 27.64 20.66
C TYR A 573 -11.76 27.22 19.78
N PRO A 574 -11.90 25.91 19.47
CA PRO A 574 -13.12 25.31 18.93
C PRO A 574 -14.32 25.62 19.83
N ASP A 575 -15.51 25.66 19.27
CA ASP A 575 -16.76 26.00 19.94
C ASP A 575 -17.06 25.02 21.06
N TRP A 576 -16.85 23.72 20.85
CA TRP A 576 -17.04 22.71 21.90
C TRP A 576 -16.12 22.95 23.11
N LYS A 577 -14.87 23.36 22.89
CA LYS A 577 -13.90 23.63 23.95
C LYS A 577 -14.18 24.95 24.66
N ALA A 578 -14.57 25.98 23.89
CA ALA A 578 -14.98 27.26 24.44
C ALA A 578 -16.23 27.12 25.32
N GLU A 579 -17.19 26.26 24.95
CA GLU A 579 -18.36 25.93 25.76
C GLU A 579 -17.97 25.18 27.05
N GLU A 580 -17.04 24.21 26.97
CA GLU A 580 -16.51 23.48 28.12
C GLU A 580 -15.90 24.42 29.16
N GLU A 581 -15.17 25.45 28.72
CA GLU A 581 -14.55 26.48 29.58
C GLU A 581 -15.45 27.68 29.89
N TRP A 582 -16.72 27.67 29.44
CA TRP A 582 -17.71 28.73 29.70
C TRP A 582 -17.29 30.11 29.16
N LEU A 583 -16.56 30.14 28.03
CA LEU A 583 -16.12 31.35 27.35
C LEU A 583 -17.30 31.96 26.56
N THR A 584 -17.60 33.25 26.77
CA THR A 584 -18.64 33.97 26.01
C THR A 584 -18.09 35.27 25.44
N TYR A 585 -18.17 35.46 24.13
CA TYR A 585 -17.59 36.62 23.45
C TYR A 585 -18.43 37.05 22.23
N SER A 586 -18.28 38.31 21.81
CA SER A 586 -18.88 38.83 20.57
C SER A 586 -17.87 38.92 19.43
N ARG A 587 -18.35 39.00 18.18
CA ARG A 587 -17.49 39.23 16.99
C ARG A 587 -16.61 40.49 17.13
N ASN A 588 -17.11 41.52 17.82
CA ASN A 588 -16.32 42.73 18.07
C ASN A 588 -15.20 42.50 19.09
N ASP A 589 -15.40 41.60 20.06
CA ASP A 589 -14.41 41.29 21.08
C ASP A 589 -13.23 40.51 20.45
N ARG A 590 -13.51 39.57 19.53
CA ARG A 590 -12.48 38.87 18.72
C ARG A 590 -11.69 39.85 17.85
N LEU A 591 -12.38 40.78 17.17
CA LEU A 591 -11.70 41.82 16.39
C LEU A 591 -10.79 42.69 17.28
N SER A 592 -11.22 43.06 18.49
CA SER A 592 -10.36 43.83 19.39
C SER A 592 -9.21 43.03 19.99
N ALA A 593 -9.32 41.70 20.08
CA ALA A 593 -8.27 40.86 20.65
C ALA A 593 -6.93 41.02 19.92
N LEU A 594 -6.97 41.03 18.58
CA LEU A 594 -5.78 41.21 17.72
C LEU A 594 -5.06 42.56 17.92
N ASP A 595 -5.72 43.59 18.47
CA ASP A 595 -5.08 44.89 18.70
C ASP A 595 -4.13 44.88 19.91
N ASP A 596 -4.34 43.93 20.82
CA ASP A 596 -3.75 43.92 22.16
C ASP A 596 -2.66 42.85 22.37
N PHE A 597 -2.35 42.04 21.34
CA PHE A 597 -1.34 40.99 21.46
C PHE A 597 0.09 41.53 21.58
N SER A 598 0.85 40.91 22.48
CA SER A 598 2.29 41.07 22.61
C SER A 598 3.03 40.31 21.50
N GLU A 599 4.36 40.40 21.50
CA GLU A 599 5.22 39.58 20.63
C GLU A 599 4.94 38.08 20.82
N ALA A 600 4.80 37.63 22.07
CA ALA A 600 4.49 36.23 22.39
C ALA A 600 3.11 35.82 21.88
N GLY A 601 2.09 36.67 22.04
CA GLY A 601 0.74 36.39 21.50
C GLY A 601 0.72 36.29 19.97
N TRP A 602 1.50 37.11 19.27
CA TRP A 602 1.62 37.02 17.81
C TRP A 602 2.39 35.78 17.34
N ARG A 603 3.41 35.33 18.08
CA ARG A 603 4.10 34.06 17.82
C ARG A 603 3.16 32.85 17.97
N VAL A 604 2.31 32.83 19.00
CA VAL A 604 1.27 31.78 19.13
C VAL A 604 0.32 31.78 17.92
N VAL A 605 -0.13 32.96 17.46
CA VAL A 605 -0.99 33.04 16.27
C VAL A 605 -0.25 32.55 15.02
N GLN A 606 1.03 32.87 14.87
CA GLN A 606 1.86 32.40 13.76
C GLN A 606 1.94 30.87 13.74
N ASP A 607 2.31 30.24 14.86
CA ASP A 607 2.51 28.79 14.94
C ASP A 607 1.20 28.04 14.74
N VAL A 608 0.11 28.50 15.37
CA VAL A 608 -1.21 27.87 15.18
C VAL A 608 -1.66 27.95 13.73
N LEU A 609 -1.47 29.10 13.05
CA LEU A 609 -1.81 29.23 11.62
C LEU A 609 -0.86 28.44 10.70
N ALA A 610 0.38 28.17 11.14
CA ALA A 610 1.32 27.35 10.39
C ALA A 610 0.89 25.88 10.38
N GLU A 611 0.51 25.34 11.55
CA GLU A 611 0.26 23.91 11.75
C GLU A 611 -1.21 23.49 11.59
N SER A 612 -2.17 24.41 11.69
CA SER A 612 -3.61 24.08 11.73
C SER A 612 -4.26 24.21 10.36
N THR A 613 -3.80 23.41 9.41
CA THR A 613 -4.28 23.44 8.02
C THR A 613 -4.72 22.06 7.55
N PRO A 614 -5.76 21.94 6.69
CA PRO A 614 -6.11 20.66 6.08
C PRO A 614 -4.97 20.06 5.24
N VAL A 615 -4.04 20.90 4.76
CA VAL A 615 -2.81 20.47 4.09
C VAL A 615 -1.96 19.63 5.04
N ASP A 616 -1.75 20.12 6.26
CA ASP A 616 -1.02 19.43 7.32
C ASP A 616 -1.66 18.10 7.73
N ALA A 617 -3.00 18.02 7.73
CA ALA A 617 -3.74 16.85 8.17
C ALA A 617 -3.96 15.78 7.09
N LEU A 618 -4.10 16.17 5.81
CA LEU A 618 -4.52 15.28 4.73
C LEU A 618 -3.40 14.94 3.74
N ILE A 619 -2.24 15.60 3.86
CA ILE A 619 -1.10 15.40 2.96
C ILE A 619 0.07 14.81 3.72
N HIS A 620 0.61 13.70 3.19
CA HIS A 620 1.89 13.14 3.62
C HIS A 620 2.94 13.46 2.56
N ARG A 621 4.08 14.01 2.96
CA ARG A 621 5.18 14.34 2.05
C ARG A 621 6.54 14.10 2.71
N ASN A 622 7.29 13.16 2.19
CA ASN A 622 8.71 12.96 2.47
C ASN A 622 9.58 13.37 1.28
N THR A 623 10.74 13.94 1.57
CA THR A 623 11.76 14.33 0.60
C THR A 623 13.07 13.56 0.84
N ARG A 624 13.96 13.51 -0.15
CA ARG A 624 15.32 12.96 0.06
C ARG A 624 16.05 13.67 1.20
N ASP A 625 15.86 14.97 1.36
CA ASP A 625 16.48 15.73 2.45
C ASP A 625 15.93 15.32 3.82
N THR A 626 14.64 15.02 3.91
CA THR A 626 14.04 14.43 5.11
C THR A 626 14.67 13.07 5.43
N LEU A 627 14.85 12.20 4.42
CA LEU A 627 15.46 10.88 4.63
C LEU A 627 16.95 10.95 5.00
N ARG A 628 17.72 11.86 4.41
CA ARG A 628 19.11 12.12 4.79
C ARG A 628 19.23 12.60 6.24
N LYS A 629 18.21 13.30 6.75
CA LYS A 629 18.16 13.66 8.17
C LYS A 629 17.88 12.44 9.03
N TYR A 630 16.98 11.55 8.61
CA TYR A 630 16.75 10.26 9.31
C TYR A 630 18.05 9.45 9.40
N GLU A 631 18.80 9.35 8.30
CA GLU A 631 20.11 8.69 8.28
C GLU A 631 21.09 9.36 9.26
N LYS A 632 21.20 10.69 9.23
CA LYS A 632 22.09 11.46 10.13
C LYS A 632 21.77 11.27 11.62
N VAL A 633 20.51 11.10 11.98
CA VAL A 633 20.10 10.86 13.39
C VAL A 633 20.04 9.38 13.77
N GLY A 634 20.33 8.46 12.85
CA GLY A 634 20.32 7.01 13.07
C GLY A 634 18.93 6.38 13.11
N LEU A 635 17.95 7.03 12.47
CA LEU A 635 16.60 6.52 12.27
C LEU A 635 16.52 5.63 11.00
N LEU A 636 17.29 5.96 9.97
CA LEU A 636 17.40 5.14 8.75
C LEU A 636 18.77 4.47 8.70
N ASP A 637 18.79 3.13 8.64
CA ASP A 637 20.02 2.32 8.57
C ASP A 637 20.49 2.05 7.12
N ALA A 638 19.97 2.80 6.15
CA ALA A 638 20.22 2.61 4.73
C ALA A 638 20.67 3.91 4.05
N THR A 639 21.56 3.78 3.06
CA THR A 639 22.12 4.89 2.31
C THR A 639 21.05 5.56 1.45
N VAL A 640 21.01 6.90 1.50
CA VAL A 640 20.27 7.75 0.56
C VAL A 640 21.30 8.41 -0.36
N PRO A 641 21.42 7.98 -1.63
CA PRO A 641 22.55 8.38 -2.47
C PRO A 641 22.55 9.88 -2.81
N ASP A 642 23.75 10.41 -3.07
CA ASP A 642 23.93 11.65 -3.83
C ASP A 642 23.97 11.33 -5.33
N ARG A 643 23.55 12.28 -6.16
CA ARG A 643 23.51 12.13 -7.62
C ARG A 643 24.38 13.19 -8.29
N ASP A 644 25.19 12.78 -9.25
CA ASP A 644 26.00 13.66 -10.10
C ASP A 644 25.60 13.49 -11.57
N PRO A 645 24.59 14.25 -12.04
CA PRO A 645 24.10 14.12 -13.39
C PRO A 645 24.86 15.01 -14.36
N GLU A 646 25.58 14.39 -15.30
CA GLU A 646 26.38 15.05 -16.31
C GLU A 646 25.73 14.94 -17.71
N GLN A 647 25.64 16.06 -18.41
CA GLN A 647 25.22 16.06 -19.82
C GLN A 647 26.43 15.81 -20.75
N ARG A 648 26.34 14.76 -21.58
CA ARG A 648 27.34 14.42 -22.62
C ARG A 648 26.84 14.91 -23.98
N GLN A 649 27.37 16.06 -24.41
CA GLN A 649 27.07 16.64 -25.72
C GLN A 649 27.94 16.04 -26.83
N ILE A 650 27.32 15.25 -27.71
CA ILE A 650 28.01 14.45 -28.72
C ILE A 650 27.99 15.19 -30.06
N GLU A 651 29.16 15.34 -30.69
CA GLU A 651 29.27 16.01 -31.98
C GLU A 651 28.76 15.10 -33.12
N LEU A 652 27.80 15.60 -33.89
CA LEU A 652 27.34 14.93 -35.12
C LEU A 652 28.46 14.87 -36.15
N THR A 653 28.65 13.70 -36.77
CA THR A 653 29.51 13.56 -37.96
C THR A 653 28.94 14.37 -39.13
N ASP A 654 29.76 14.69 -40.12
CA ASP A 654 29.31 15.41 -41.32
C ASP A 654 28.17 14.62 -42.02
N GLU A 655 28.29 13.30 -42.08
CA GLU A 655 27.30 12.41 -42.67
C GLU A 655 25.98 12.38 -41.88
N THR A 656 26.04 12.30 -40.54
CA THR A 656 24.84 12.32 -39.68
C THR A 656 24.15 13.69 -39.71
N ARG A 657 24.92 14.78 -39.79
CA ARG A 657 24.40 16.15 -39.90
C ARG A 657 23.63 16.36 -41.19
N ASP A 658 24.13 15.84 -42.32
CA ASP A 658 23.41 15.89 -43.60
C ASP A 658 22.05 15.18 -43.54
N VAL A 659 21.96 14.07 -42.79
CA VAL A 659 20.71 13.33 -42.56
C VAL A 659 19.74 14.10 -41.67
N TYR A 660 20.25 14.74 -40.61
CA TYR A 660 19.45 15.60 -39.75
C TYR A 660 18.83 16.76 -40.54
N ASP A 661 19.65 17.49 -41.29
CA ASP A 661 19.19 18.61 -42.13
C ASP A 661 18.19 18.14 -43.22
N ARG A 662 18.35 16.91 -43.72
CA ARG A 662 17.43 16.33 -44.70
C ARG A 662 16.08 15.96 -44.10
N ILE A 663 16.00 15.51 -42.85
CA ILE A 663 14.73 15.30 -42.15
C ILE A 663 14.00 16.62 -41.98
N ASP A 664 14.71 17.69 -41.64
CA ASP A 664 14.17 19.06 -41.62
C ASP A 664 13.54 19.45 -42.96
N ASP A 665 14.23 19.20 -44.08
CA ASP A 665 13.70 19.52 -45.40
C ASP A 665 12.53 18.61 -45.83
N TYR A 666 12.58 17.32 -45.50
CA TYR A 666 11.50 16.36 -45.74
C TYR A 666 10.24 16.76 -44.97
N THR A 667 10.36 16.97 -43.65
CA THR A 667 9.26 17.35 -42.76
C THR A 667 8.63 18.66 -43.23
N ARG A 668 9.45 19.68 -43.54
CA ARG A 668 9.00 20.97 -44.09
C ARG A 668 8.22 20.82 -45.39
N LYS A 669 8.70 20.00 -46.33
CA LYS A 669 8.08 19.81 -47.65
C LYS A 669 6.70 19.17 -47.52
N PHE A 670 6.58 18.07 -46.79
CA PHE A 670 5.33 17.32 -46.70
C PHE A 670 4.33 17.93 -45.69
N TYR A 671 4.80 18.59 -44.63
CA TYR A 671 3.93 19.35 -43.72
C TYR A 671 3.26 20.54 -44.42
N LYS A 672 4.00 21.31 -45.25
CA LYS A 672 3.41 22.40 -46.06
C LYS A 672 2.43 21.90 -47.12
N LEU A 673 2.62 20.68 -47.63
CA LEU A 673 1.70 20.05 -48.56
C LEU A 673 0.44 19.53 -47.83
N ALA A 674 0.58 19.07 -46.59
CA ALA A 674 -0.51 18.63 -45.72
C ALA A 674 -1.41 19.78 -45.23
N GLN A 675 -0.85 20.94 -44.89
CA GLN A 675 -1.63 22.14 -44.56
C GLN A 675 -2.59 22.60 -45.68
N GLN A 676 -2.40 22.10 -46.91
CA GLN A 676 -3.27 22.38 -48.05
C GLN A 676 -4.40 21.34 -48.20
N SER A 677 -4.46 20.32 -47.33
CA SER A 677 -5.49 19.28 -47.26
C SER A 677 -6.28 19.33 -45.93
N ASP A 678 -6.92 18.23 -45.51
CA ASP A 678 -7.89 18.21 -44.40
C ASP A 678 -7.22 18.44 -43.02
N GLU A 679 -7.97 18.92 -42.03
CA GLU A 679 -7.44 19.21 -40.67
C GLU A 679 -6.94 17.95 -39.95
N ALA A 680 -7.53 16.79 -40.24
CA ALA A 680 -7.09 15.50 -39.70
C ALA A 680 -5.77 15.02 -40.33
N GLU A 681 -5.59 15.19 -41.65
CA GLU A 681 -4.34 14.84 -42.34
C GLU A 681 -3.17 15.72 -41.89
N THR A 682 -3.41 17.00 -41.63
CA THR A 682 -2.39 17.93 -41.12
C THR A 682 -1.90 17.52 -39.73
N ARG A 683 -2.81 17.09 -38.85
CA ARG A 683 -2.47 16.58 -37.50
C ARG A 683 -1.70 15.26 -37.56
N ALA A 684 -2.15 14.30 -38.35
CA ALA A 684 -1.49 13.01 -38.51
C ALA A 684 -0.06 13.16 -39.08
N ILE A 685 0.14 14.06 -40.05
CA ILE A 685 1.47 14.32 -40.62
C ILE A 685 2.35 15.05 -39.60
N GLY A 686 1.83 16.04 -38.85
CA GLY A 686 2.57 16.69 -37.78
C GLY A 686 3.09 15.71 -36.71
N PHE A 687 2.32 14.67 -36.39
CA PHE A 687 2.72 13.61 -35.48
C PHE A 687 3.87 12.76 -36.02
N VAL A 688 3.76 12.26 -37.26
CA VAL A 688 4.82 11.49 -37.93
C VAL A 688 6.14 12.29 -37.97
N MET A 689 6.06 13.59 -38.24
CA MET A 689 7.24 14.46 -38.28
C MET A 689 7.89 14.66 -36.90
N THR A 690 7.09 14.72 -35.84
CA THR A 690 7.59 14.81 -34.46
C THR A 690 8.31 13.51 -34.09
N THR A 691 7.70 12.36 -34.40
CA THR A 691 8.25 11.02 -34.13
C THR A 691 9.59 10.81 -34.85
N TYR A 692 9.72 11.24 -36.11
CA TYR A 692 10.97 11.10 -36.85
C TYR A 692 12.13 11.90 -36.24
N ARG A 693 11.84 13.07 -35.67
CA ARG A 693 12.87 13.85 -34.98
C ARG A 693 13.29 13.19 -33.68
N GLN A 694 12.34 12.76 -32.85
CA GLN A 694 12.62 12.05 -31.60
C GLN A 694 13.47 10.79 -31.85
N ARG A 695 13.14 10.03 -32.90
CA ARG A 695 13.89 8.82 -33.28
C ARG A 695 15.27 9.12 -33.84
N LEU A 696 15.42 10.20 -34.62
CA LEU A 696 16.73 10.65 -35.09
C LEU A 696 17.64 11.08 -33.93
N THR A 697 17.08 11.75 -32.92
CA THR A 697 17.83 12.13 -31.72
C THR A 697 18.18 10.92 -30.84
N SER A 698 17.48 9.80 -30.98
CA SER A 698 17.82 8.53 -30.32
C SER A 698 18.96 7.81 -31.03
N SER A 699 18.76 7.36 -32.28
CA SER A 699 19.82 6.73 -33.08
C SER A 699 19.54 6.83 -34.58
N VAL A 700 20.61 6.80 -35.40
CA VAL A 700 20.47 6.72 -36.87
C VAL A 700 19.75 5.43 -37.28
N TYR A 701 19.93 4.36 -36.51
CA TYR A 701 19.25 3.09 -36.72
C TYR A 701 17.74 3.20 -36.52
N ALA A 702 17.28 3.78 -35.41
CA ALA A 702 15.86 3.91 -35.10
C ALA A 702 15.09 4.73 -36.15
N ILE A 703 15.67 5.83 -36.64
CA ILE A 703 15.02 6.60 -37.71
C ILE A 703 15.03 5.86 -39.05
N SER A 704 16.07 5.09 -39.34
CA SER A 704 16.13 4.24 -40.54
C SER A 704 15.00 3.21 -40.54
N GLN A 705 14.71 2.57 -39.40
CA GLN A 705 13.58 1.64 -39.27
C GLN A 705 12.23 2.33 -39.48
N SER A 706 11.99 3.48 -38.84
CA SER A 706 10.72 4.21 -39.04
C SER A 706 10.47 4.65 -40.48
N LEU A 707 11.51 5.13 -41.17
CA LEU A 707 11.38 5.54 -42.56
C LEU A 707 11.15 4.33 -43.49
N GLN A 708 11.71 3.16 -43.15
CA GLN A 708 11.43 1.91 -43.85
C GLN A 708 9.99 1.45 -43.65
N ASN A 709 9.49 1.44 -42.41
CA ASN A 709 8.11 1.05 -42.08
C ASN A 709 7.09 2.00 -42.71
N ARG A 710 7.37 3.31 -42.72
CA ARG A 710 6.56 4.29 -43.45
C ARG A 710 6.57 4.03 -44.94
N LEU A 711 7.74 3.78 -45.53
CA LEU A 711 7.87 3.52 -46.96
C LEU A 711 7.06 2.27 -47.36
N GLU A 712 7.07 1.22 -46.54
CA GLU A 712 6.25 0.03 -46.70
C GLU A 712 4.76 0.34 -46.59
N THR A 713 4.36 1.09 -45.56
CA THR A 713 2.97 1.56 -45.37
C THR A 713 2.47 2.35 -46.59
N LEU A 714 3.25 3.30 -47.10
CA LEU A 714 2.90 4.09 -48.28
C LEU A 714 2.84 3.22 -49.54
N ARG A 715 3.71 2.21 -49.69
CA ARG A 715 3.64 1.25 -50.80
C ARG A 715 2.35 0.42 -50.74
N THR A 716 1.91 0.03 -49.54
CA THR A 716 0.64 -0.65 -49.31
C THR A 716 -0.54 0.25 -49.67
N GLN A 717 -0.55 1.48 -49.16
CA GLN A 717 -1.58 2.48 -49.49
C GLN A 717 -1.63 2.77 -51.00
N ARG A 718 -0.48 2.90 -51.68
CA ARG A 718 -0.39 3.05 -53.14
C ARG A 718 -1.05 1.89 -53.87
N THR A 719 -0.83 0.66 -53.40
CA THR A 719 -1.38 -0.56 -54.00
C THR A 719 -2.90 -0.61 -53.85
N VAL A 720 -3.41 -0.30 -52.65
CA VAL A 720 -4.84 -0.20 -52.35
C VAL A 720 -5.50 0.91 -53.17
N LEU A 721 -4.92 2.11 -53.23
CA LEU A 721 -5.49 3.25 -53.96
C LEU A 721 -5.49 3.02 -55.49
N LYS A 722 -4.41 2.47 -56.05
CA LYS A 722 -4.39 2.05 -57.46
C LYS A 722 -5.37 0.92 -57.74
N GLY A 723 -5.60 0.03 -56.76
CA GLY A 723 -6.66 -0.98 -56.78
C GLY A 723 -8.06 -0.37 -56.82
N LYS A 724 -8.36 0.59 -55.91
CA LYS A 724 -9.60 1.36 -55.87
C LYS A 724 -9.84 2.16 -57.15
N GLN A 725 -8.80 2.81 -57.71
CA GLN A 725 -8.86 3.54 -58.98
C GLN A 725 -9.19 2.60 -60.15
N ARG A 726 -8.55 1.43 -60.23
CA ARG A 726 -8.84 0.39 -61.24
C ARG A 726 -10.23 -0.22 -61.09
N ALA A 727 -10.75 -0.32 -59.86
CA ALA A 727 -12.09 -0.82 -59.57
C ALA A 727 -13.18 0.21 -59.89
N ALA A 728 -12.91 1.50 -59.67
CA ALA A 728 -13.81 2.61 -60.04
C ALA A 728 -14.03 2.72 -61.57
N GLU A 729 -13.06 2.28 -62.37
CA GLU A 729 -13.15 2.22 -63.84
C GLU A 729 -13.90 0.98 -64.39
N ARG A 730 -14.22 -0.01 -63.55
CA ARG A 730 -14.90 -1.26 -63.96
C ARG A 730 -16.33 -1.35 -63.42
N THR A 731 -17.23 -1.91 -64.21
CA THR A 731 -18.67 -1.98 -63.90
C THR A 731 -18.96 -2.99 -62.76
N HIS A 732 -19.12 -2.46 -61.54
CA HIS A 732 -20.02 -2.87 -60.44
C HIS A 732 -20.26 -4.35 -60.05
N ALA A 733 -19.32 -5.28 -60.17
CA ALA A 733 -19.55 -6.63 -59.60
C ALA A 733 -18.37 -7.35 -58.90
N ASP A 734 -17.11 -6.90 -58.99
CA ASP A 734 -15.96 -7.62 -58.39
C ASP A 734 -15.14 -6.78 -57.38
N SER A 735 -15.67 -5.63 -56.94
CA SER A 735 -14.90 -4.66 -56.15
C SER A 735 -14.55 -5.13 -54.74
N GLN A 736 -15.39 -5.97 -54.10
CA GLN A 736 -15.14 -6.44 -52.72
C GLN A 736 -14.16 -7.61 -52.64
N GLN A 737 -14.11 -8.47 -53.66
CA GLN A 737 -13.29 -9.68 -53.63
C GLN A 737 -11.80 -9.38 -53.84
N VAL A 738 -11.47 -8.40 -54.69
CA VAL A 738 -10.09 -7.94 -54.91
C VAL A 738 -9.52 -7.20 -53.68
N ILE A 739 -10.37 -6.50 -52.92
CA ILE A 739 -9.96 -5.77 -51.72
C ILE A 739 -9.64 -6.75 -50.58
N LEU A 740 -10.47 -7.79 -50.38
CA LEU A 740 -10.20 -8.83 -49.37
C LEU A 740 -8.96 -9.66 -49.71
N GLU A 741 -8.77 -10.04 -50.98
CA GLU A 741 -7.59 -10.82 -51.41
C GLU A 741 -6.27 -10.04 -51.26
N THR A 742 -6.29 -8.70 -51.33
CA THR A 742 -5.09 -7.86 -51.13
C THR A 742 -4.79 -7.62 -49.64
N LEU A 743 -5.82 -7.65 -48.79
CA LEU A 743 -5.70 -7.46 -47.33
C LEU A 743 -5.38 -8.76 -46.59
N SER A 744 -5.66 -9.93 -47.19
CA SER A 744 -5.41 -11.25 -46.56
C SER A 744 -4.04 -11.86 -46.87
N GLU A 745 -3.19 -11.20 -47.66
CA GLU A 745 -1.87 -11.72 -48.06
C GLU A 745 -0.69 -11.21 -47.20
N TYR A 746 -0.91 -10.29 -46.25
CA TYR A 746 0.18 -9.71 -45.43
C TYR A 746 -0.30 -9.46 -44.00
N ASP A 747 0.40 -10.09 -43.04
CA ASP A 747 0.20 -9.93 -41.59
C ASP A 747 0.44 -8.48 -41.15
N LEU A 748 -0.47 -7.96 -40.34
CA LEU A 748 -0.43 -6.64 -39.70
C LEU A 748 0.08 -6.76 -38.25
N GLU A 749 1.11 -7.56 -38.02
CA GLU A 749 1.61 -7.90 -36.67
C GLU A 749 2.49 -6.80 -36.03
N ASP A 750 2.86 -5.72 -36.74
CA ASP A 750 3.85 -4.74 -36.23
C ASP A 750 3.27 -3.40 -35.71
N LEU A 751 1.98 -3.34 -35.36
CA LEU A 751 1.36 -2.15 -34.75
C LEU A 751 1.79 -1.92 -33.29
N ASP A 752 2.28 -2.96 -32.59
CA ASP A 752 2.66 -2.92 -31.17
C ASP A 752 3.83 -1.95 -30.86
N THR A 753 4.63 -1.56 -31.88
CA THR A 753 5.75 -0.62 -31.70
C THR A 753 5.33 0.86 -31.60
N LEU A 754 4.06 1.17 -31.88
CA LEU A 754 3.52 2.54 -31.78
C LEU A 754 2.92 2.84 -30.39
N ASP A 755 2.51 1.81 -29.65
CA ASP A 755 1.96 1.95 -28.29
C ASP A 755 3.04 2.42 -27.28
N GLU A 756 4.32 2.14 -27.52
CA GLU A 756 5.43 2.55 -26.62
C GLU A 756 5.70 4.07 -26.57
N LEU A 757 5.07 4.85 -27.47
CA LEU A 757 5.20 6.32 -27.57
C LEU A 757 4.03 7.08 -26.90
N GLU A 758 3.10 6.37 -26.27
CA GLU A 758 1.89 6.93 -25.70
C GLU A 758 2.17 7.73 -24.42
N GLY A 759 2.10 9.06 -24.55
CA GLY A 759 1.99 9.98 -23.43
C GLY A 759 1.22 11.24 -23.80
N ASP A 760 1.34 11.70 -25.05
CA ASP A 760 0.82 13.00 -25.48
C ASP A 760 -0.34 12.95 -26.52
N LEU A 761 -0.90 11.77 -26.87
CA LEU A 761 -1.59 11.58 -28.16
C LEU A 761 -2.92 10.80 -28.16
N GLU A 762 -3.68 10.80 -27.07
CA GLU A 762 -4.94 10.02 -27.00
C GLU A 762 -6.12 10.51 -27.86
N ASP A 763 -5.94 11.52 -28.73
CA ASP A 763 -7.00 12.08 -29.58
C ASP A 763 -6.84 11.81 -31.09
N ALA A 764 -5.83 11.04 -31.53
CA ALA A 764 -5.57 10.80 -32.95
C ALA A 764 -6.01 9.40 -33.41
N ASP A 765 -7.23 9.30 -33.97
CA ASP A 765 -7.70 8.09 -34.65
C ASP A 765 -6.84 7.82 -35.90
N LEU A 766 -5.79 7.00 -35.74
CA LEU A 766 -4.83 6.60 -36.79
C LEU A 766 -5.51 5.87 -37.96
N SER A 767 -6.75 5.38 -37.78
CA SER A 767 -7.50 4.66 -38.80
C SER A 767 -8.09 5.58 -39.90
N GLU A 768 -8.14 6.90 -39.69
CA GLU A 768 -8.65 7.86 -40.67
C GLU A 768 -7.62 8.30 -41.74
N VAL A 769 -6.37 7.83 -41.68
CA VAL A 769 -5.25 8.29 -42.55
C VAL A 769 -5.24 7.60 -43.94
N ILE A 770 -6.40 7.29 -44.51
CA ILE A 770 -6.49 6.82 -45.91
C ILE A 770 -6.96 7.98 -46.79
N PRO A 771 -6.08 8.57 -47.62
CA PRO A 771 -6.47 9.67 -48.51
C PRO A 771 -7.64 9.28 -49.40
N ASN A 772 -8.56 10.22 -49.62
CA ASN A 772 -9.61 10.07 -50.63
C ASN A 772 -8.98 9.82 -52.01
N VAL A 773 -9.59 8.94 -52.83
CA VAL A 773 -9.10 8.57 -54.18
C VAL A 773 -9.19 9.79 -55.11
N THR A 774 -8.17 10.63 -55.06
CA THR A 774 -7.98 11.81 -55.91
C THR A 774 -6.65 11.69 -56.66
N ASP A 775 -6.61 12.15 -57.91
CA ASP A 775 -5.37 12.11 -58.72
C ASP A 775 -4.24 12.96 -58.08
N GLN A 776 -4.61 13.96 -57.26
CA GLN A 776 -3.68 14.80 -56.52
C GLN A 776 -3.09 14.07 -55.31
N GLY A 777 -3.91 13.34 -54.54
CA GLY A 777 -3.44 12.53 -53.40
C GLY A 777 -2.52 11.39 -53.82
N ILE A 778 -2.81 10.71 -54.95
CA ILE A 778 -1.94 9.65 -55.48
C ILE A 778 -0.57 10.20 -55.90
N ASN A 779 -0.52 11.40 -56.49
CA ASN A 779 0.73 12.03 -56.91
C ASN A 779 1.58 12.51 -55.72
N LEU A 780 0.94 13.07 -54.68
CA LEU A 780 1.63 13.41 -53.43
C LEU A 780 2.25 12.18 -52.76
N LEU A 781 1.49 11.08 -52.71
CA LEU A 781 1.95 9.80 -52.17
C LEU A 781 3.12 9.21 -52.98
N GLU A 782 3.08 9.29 -54.31
CA GLU A 782 4.21 8.87 -55.16
C GLU A 782 5.46 9.73 -54.94
N GLN A 783 5.30 11.04 -54.77
CA GLN A 783 6.42 11.94 -54.45
C GLN A 783 7.02 11.65 -53.07
N GLU A 784 6.20 11.31 -52.08
CA GLU A 784 6.66 10.91 -50.74
C GLU A 784 7.45 9.59 -50.79
N ILE A 785 6.95 8.59 -51.53
CA ILE A 785 7.65 7.31 -51.74
C ILE A 785 9.02 7.53 -52.40
N GLU A 786 9.10 8.31 -53.48
CA GLU A 786 10.38 8.55 -54.18
C GLU A 786 11.40 9.28 -53.28
N GLU A 787 10.94 10.24 -52.47
CA GLU A 787 11.79 10.95 -51.52
C GLU A 787 12.29 10.02 -50.41
N LEU A 788 11.41 9.21 -49.82
CA LEU A 788 11.76 8.25 -48.76
C LEU A 788 12.66 7.12 -49.27
N GLU A 789 12.46 6.62 -50.49
CA GLU A 789 13.35 5.62 -51.11
C GLU A 789 14.77 6.18 -51.29
N SER A 790 14.88 7.43 -51.74
CA SER A 790 16.16 8.11 -51.83
C SER A 790 16.77 8.27 -50.44
N PHE A 791 15.96 8.64 -49.45
CA PHE A 791 16.44 8.92 -48.11
C PHE A 791 16.92 7.67 -47.34
N VAL A 792 16.16 6.58 -47.38
CA VAL A 792 16.54 5.28 -46.79
C VAL A 792 17.85 4.75 -47.40
N ASN A 793 18.09 5.00 -48.70
CA ASN A 793 19.35 4.58 -49.34
C ASN A 793 20.57 5.38 -48.86
N ASP A 794 20.38 6.66 -48.51
CA ASP A 794 21.46 7.50 -47.99
C ASP A 794 21.75 7.17 -46.52
N LEU A 795 20.71 6.87 -45.71
CA LEU A 795 20.87 6.35 -44.34
C LEU A 795 21.67 5.04 -44.29
N ARG A 796 21.49 4.15 -45.27
CA ARG A 796 22.26 2.90 -45.39
C ARG A 796 23.76 3.09 -45.66
N GLN A 797 24.21 4.30 -45.97
CA GLN A 797 25.63 4.60 -46.22
C GLN A 797 26.34 5.16 -44.98
N ILE A 798 25.63 5.35 -43.86
CA ILE A 798 26.22 5.81 -42.61
C ILE A 798 26.83 4.59 -41.90
N ASP A 799 28.16 4.56 -41.82
CA ASP A 799 28.89 3.42 -41.28
C ASP A 799 29.00 3.42 -39.74
N HIS A 800 28.87 4.57 -39.07
CA HIS A 800 29.06 4.68 -37.63
C HIS A 800 28.16 5.75 -36.98
N ASP A 801 27.40 5.35 -35.97
CA ASP A 801 26.62 6.27 -35.12
C ASP A 801 27.56 6.89 -34.06
N PRO A 802 27.67 8.22 -33.95
CA PRO A 802 28.60 8.84 -33.00
C PRO A 802 28.25 8.56 -31.53
N LYS A 803 26.98 8.30 -31.18
CA LYS A 803 26.59 7.97 -29.80
C LYS A 803 27.12 6.62 -29.35
N ILE A 804 27.20 5.63 -30.25
CA ILE A 804 27.74 4.31 -29.86
C ILE A 804 29.24 4.39 -29.56
N GLY A 805 29.97 5.27 -30.27
CA GLY A 805 31.38 5.53 -29.97
C GLY A 805 31.55 6.13 -28.57
N GLN A 806 30.75 7.15 -28.24
CA GLN A 806 30.76 7.75 -26.91
C GLN A 806 30.36 6.75 -25.82
N LEU A 807 29.34 5.91 -26.08
CA LEU A 807 28.88 4.88 -25.15
C LEU A 807 30.00 3.92 -24.75
N ILE A 808 30.79 3.45 -25.72
CA ILE A 808 31.92 2.55 -25.45
C ILE A 808 32.99 3.26 -24.63
N ASP A 809 33.32 4.52 -24.96
CA ASP A 809 34.33 5.29 -24.23
C ASP A 809 33.91 5.57 -22.77
N ASP A 810 32.62 5.89 -22.53
CA ASP A 810 32.07 6.14 -21.20
C ASP A 810 31.95 4.86 -20.38
N LEU A 811 31.54 3.73 -20.98
CA LEU A 811 31.53 2.42 -20.30
C LEU A 811 32.94 2.03 -19.83
N ASP A 812 33.96 2.23 -20.68
CA ASP A 812 35.36 2.03 -20.32
C ASP A 812 35.83 2.98 -19.20
N GLU A 813 35.23 4.16 -19.06
CA GLU A 813 35.52 5.13 -17.99
C GLU A 813 34.87 4.74 -16.68
N LEU A 814 33.58 4.39 -16.71
CA LEU A 814 32.83 3.93 -15.55
C LEU A 814 33.45 2.66 -14.92
N ASP A 815 33.87 1.69 -15.74
CA ASP A 815 34.60 0.49 -15.26
C ASP A 815 35.92 0.86 -14.55
N ARG A 816 36.63 1.89 -15.05
CA ARG A 816 37.88 2.37 -14.41
C ARG A 816 37.63 3.07 -13.07
N ASP A 817 36.49 3.73 -12.93
CA ASP A 817 36.08 4.45 -11.71
C ASP A 817 35.44 3.52 -10.68
N GLY A 818 35.23 2.24 -11.03
CA GLY A 818 34.75 1.19 -10.13
C GLY A 818 33.24 0.92 -10.24
N HIS A 819 32.58 1.51 -11.23
CA HIS A 819 31.20 1.20 -11.57
C HIS A 819 31.16 -0.01 -12.52
N ASN A 820 31.17 -1.21 -11.94
CA ASN A 820 31.22 -2.46 -12.69
C ASN A 820 29.86 -2.84 -13.32
N ARG A 821 28.77 -2.22 -12.83
CA ARG A 821 27.40 -2.42 -13.32
C ARG A 821 26.85 -1.11 -13.86
N VAL A 822 26.33 -1.16 -15.08
CA VAL A 822 25.82 0.03 -15.78
C VAL A 822 24.49 -0.27 -16.45
N ILE A 823 23.56 0.68 -16.34
CA ILE A 823 22.25 0.59 -16.99
C ILE A 823 22.16 1.63 -18.10
N ILE A 824 21.63 1.20 -19.25
CA ILE A 824 21.49 2.04 -20.42
C ILE A 824 20.01 2.13 -20.79
N PHE A 825 19.45 3.33 -20.71
CA PHE A 825 18.07 3.60 -21.06
C PHE A 825 17.92 4.16 -22.47
N THR A 826 16.91 3.68 -23.19
CA THR A 826 16.47 4.21 -24.48
C THR A 826 14.95 4.16 -24.61
N GLN A 827 14.36 5.13 -25.33
CA GLN A 827 12.91 5.14 -25.60
C GLN A 827 12.45 4.00 -26.53
N TYR A 828 13.33 3.45 -27.36
CA TYR A 828 12.92 2.62 -28.48
C TYR A 828 13.56 1.25 -28.46
N THR A 829 12.74 0.21 -28.60
CA THR A 829 13.23 -1.17 -28.67
C THR A 829 14.18 -1.40 -29.86
N ASP A 830 13.99 -0.69 -30.97
CA ASP A 830 14.93 -0.74 -32.11
C ASP A 830 16.31 -0.15 -31.76
N THR A 831 16.37 0.93 -30.96
CA THR A 831 17.64 1.49 -30.49
C THR A 831 18.31 0.53 -29.51
N MET A 832 17.54 -0.11 -28.63
CA MET A 832 18.04 -1.16 -27.73
C MET A 832 18.66 -2.32 -28.53
N ASP A 833 17.97 -2.80 -29.58
CA ASP A 833 18.45 -3.84 -30.48
C ASP A 833 19.77 -3.43 -31.17
N PHE A 834 19.89 -2.16 -31.57
CA PHE A 834 21.13 -1.63 -32.11
C PHE A 834 22.26 -1.57 -31.08
N ILE A 835 21.99 -1.06 -29.87
CA ILE A 835 22.98 -0.96 -28.80
C ILE A 835 23.50 -2.35 -28.43
N ARG A 836 22.59 -3.31 -28.19
CA ARG A 836 22.97 -4.66 -27.78
C ARG A 836 23.85 -5.34 -28.83
N GLU A 837 23.53 -5.23 -30.12
CA GLU A 837 24.36 -5.80 -31.19
C GLU A 837 25.77 -5.22 -31.23
N GLN A 838 25.92 -3.91 -30.99
CA GLN A 838 27.23 -3.26 -30.95
C GLN A 838 28.02 -3.64 -29.71
N LEU A 839 27.40 -3.63 -28.52
CA LEU A 839 28.05 -3.94 -27.26
C LEU A 839 28.46 -5.41 -27.14
N THR A 840 27.65 -6.35 -27.64
CA THR A 840 27.98 -7.78 -27.65
C THR A 840 29.28 -8.07 -28.41
N SER A 841 29.64 -7.24 -29.41
CA SER A 841 30.90 -7.41 -30.14
C SER A 841 32.15 -7.12 -29.29
N ILE A 842 31.99 -6.41 -28.17
CA ILE A 842 33.05 -5.94 -27.26
C ILE A 842 32.96 -6.64 -25.90
N HIS A 843 31.80 -6.58 -25.26
CA HIS A 843 31.52 -7.09 -23.92
C HIS A 843 31.00 -8.54 -23.91
N GLY A 844 30.60 -9.07 -25.07
CA GLY A 844 30.22 -10.48 -25.21
C GLY A 844 28.97 -10.85 -24.42
N ALA A 845 29.11 -11.83 -23.53
CA ALA A 845 27.98 -12.45 -22.81
C ALA A 845 27.52 -11.67 -21.57
N THR A 846 28.14 -10.54 -21.25
CA THR A 846 27.81 -9.71 -20.08
C THR A 846 26.74 -8.65 -20.36
N VAL A 847 26.20 -8.64 -21.58
CA VAL A 847 25.13 -7.74 -22.01
C VAL A 847 23.79 -8.48 -21.97
N ALA A 848 22.82 -7.90 -21.28
CA ALA A 848 21.43 -8.34 -21.29
C ALA A 848 20.49 -7.20 -21.70
N THR A 849 19.30 -7.55 -22.15
CA THR A 849 18.26 -6.58 -22.48
C THR A 849 16.98 -6.83 -21.72
N TYR A 850 16.28 -5.75 -21.41
CA TYR A 850 15.01 -5.76 -20.69
C TYR A 850 14.01 -4.83 -21.40
N SER A 851 12.98 -5.40 -22.01
CA SER A 851 11.98 -4.67 -22.81
C SER A 851 10.58 -5.26 -22.65
N GLY A 852 9.58 -4.71 -23.35
CA GLY A 852 8.22 -5.23 -23.35
C GLY A 852 8.13 -6.69 -23.87
N ARG A 853 9.19 -7.16 -24.55
CA ARG A 853 9.34 -8.55 -25.03
C ARG A 853 9.83 -9.52 -23.93
N GLY A 854 10.11 -9.04 -22.72
CA GLY A 854 10.73 -9.79 -21.63
C GLY A 854 12.25 -9.59 -21.53
N GLY A 855 12.90 -10.48 -20.79
CA GLY A 855 14.36 -10.51 -20.62
C GLY A 855 15.05 -11.27 -21.75
N GLU A 856 16.19 -10.79 -22.22
CA GLU A 856 17.02 -11.53 -23.19
C GLU A 856 18.49 -11.48 -22.79
N MET A 857 19.18 -12.62 -22.92
CA MET A 857 20.61 -12.74 -22.64
C MET A 857 21.35 -13.27 -23.86
N TYR A 858 22.61 -12.88 -24.00
CA TYR A 858 23.45 -13.33 -25.11
C TYR A 858 24.19 -14.62 -24.77
N ASN A 859 23.92 -15.69 -25.54
CA ASN A 859 24.69 -16.92 -25.44
C ASN A 859 25.91 -16.87 -26.36
N ALA A 860 27.11 -16.76 -25.77
CA ALA A 860 28.37 -16.69 -26.51
C ALA A 860 28.79 -18.01 -27.20
N GLU A 861 28.26 -19.16 -26.78
CA GLU A 861 28.56 -20.45 -27.41
C GLU A 861 27.88 -20.60 -28.78
N ASP A 862 26.60 -20.24 -28.85
CA ASP A 862 25.78 -20.33 -30.06
C ASP A 862 25.73 -19.03 -30.86
N GLY A 863 26.15 -17.92 -30.25
CA GLY A 863 26.18 -16.59 -30.87
C GLY A 863 24.79 -15.99 -31.09
N THR A 864 23.81 -16.40 -30.30
CA THR A 864 22.40 -16.02 -30.43
C THR A 864 21.86 -15.45 -29.12
N TRP A 865 20.92 -14.51 -29.25
CA TRP A 865 20.10 -14.05 -28.13
C TRP A 865 19.07 -15.10 -27.77
N THR A 866 18.92 -15.38 -26.49
CA THR A 866 17.91 -16.28 -25.94
C THR A 866 16.99 -15.49 -25.05
N THR A 867 15.69 -15.58 -25.31
CA THR A 867 14.66 -15.08 -24.39
C THR A 867 14.74 -15.88 -23.10
N VAL A 868 14.79 -15.15 -21.99
CA VAL A 868 14.85 -15.68 -20.62
C VAL A 868 13.77 -14.98 -19.78
N GLY A 869 13.39 -15.58 -18.66
CA GLY A 869 12.49 -14.92 -17.71
C GLY A 869 13.09 -13.60 -17.22
N LYS A 870 12.23 -12.60 -16.97
CA LYS A 870 12.62 -11.30 -16.38
C LYS A 870 13.43 -11.48 -15.09
N GLU A 871 12.98 -12.44 -14.28
CA GLU A 871 13.58 -12.86 -13.00
C GLU A 871 15.07 -13.20 -13.13
N ARG A 872 15.42 -14.00 -14.16
CA ARG A 872 16.80 -14.40 -14.43
C ARG A 872 17.68 -13.20 -14.75
N VAL A 873 17.22 -12.28 -15.62
CA VAL A 873 18.02 -11.10 -15.99
C VAL A 873 18.32 -10.23 -14.77
N LYS A 874 17.33 -10.02 -13.91
CA LYS A 874 17.49 -9.23 -12.69
C LYS A 874 18.51 -9.85 -11.75
N ARG A 875 18.42 -11.17 -11.51
CA ARG A 875 19.38 -11.89 -10.65
C ARG A 875 20.80 -11.85 -11.20
N GLU A 876 20.98 -12.16 -12.48
CA GLU A 876 22.30 -12.15 -13.11
C GLU A 876 22.95 -10.76 -13.14
N PHE A 877 22.14 -9.70 -13.08
CA PHE A 877 22.61 -8.32 -12.97
C PHE A 877 22.91 -7.90 -11.53
N ALA A 878 22.11 -8.34 -10.55
CA ALA A 878 22.27 -7.96 -9.14
C ALA A 878 23.38 -8.75 -8.41
N ALA A 879 23.67 -9.99 -8.82
CA ALA A 879 24.64 -10.85 -8.14
C ALA A 879 26.11 -10.45 -8.40
N ASP A 880 26.96 -10.51 -7.36
CA ASP A 880 28.41 -10.19 -7.44
C ASP A 880 29.19 -11.11 -8.38
N ASP A 881 28.72 -12.34 -8.54
CA ASP A 881 29.22 -13.36 -9.45
C ASP A 881 28.27 -13.60 -10.64
N GLY A 882 27.27 -12.73 -10.82
CA GLY A 882 26.31 -12.77 -11.92
C GLY A 882 26.97 -12.57 -13.29
N GLN A 883 26.33 -13.07 -14.34
CA GLN A 883 26.87 -13.00 -15.69
C GLN A 883 26.75 -11.59 -16.31
N VAL A 884 25.86 -10.71 -15.82
CA VAL A 884 25.46 -9.48 -16.52
C VAL A 884 26.05 -8.24 -15.85
N ASP A 885 26.87 -7.48 -16.59
CA ASP A 885 27.43 -6.20 -16.16
C ASP A 885 26.67 -5.00 -16.77
N ILE A 886 26.11 -5.20 -17.98
CA ILE A 886 25.47 -4.12 -18.75
C ILE A 886 24.04 -4.52 -19.07
N LEU A 887 23.10 -3.72 -18.59
CA LEU A 887 21.68 -3.91 -18.84
C LEU A 887 21.13 -2.78 -19.73
N VAL A 888 20.61 -3.14 -20.91
CA VAL A 888 19.97 -2.18 -21.82
C VAL A 888 18.45 -2.29 -21.70
N CYS A 889 17.80 -1.17 -21.38
CA CYS A 889 16.38 -1.13 -21.03
C CYS A 889 15.57 -0.15 -21.91
N THR A 890 14.31 -0.50 -22.16
CA THR A 890 13.31 0.44 -22.69
C THR A 890 12.48 1.07 -21.57
N ASP A 891 11.90 2.25 -21.83
CA ASP A 891 10.99 2.93 -20.89
C ASP A 891 9.79 2.03 -20.51
N SER A 892 9.19 1.38 -21.51
CA SER A 892 7.97 0.56 -21.39
C SER A 892 8.09 -0.66 -20.46
N ALA A 893 9.31 -1.13 -20.19
CA ALA A 893 9.52 -2.35 -19.42
C ALA A 893 10.31 -2.13 -18.13
N SER A 894 11.08 -1.05 -18.04
CA SER A 894 11.86 -0.74 -16.85
C SER A 894 11.06 -0.08 -15.73
N GLU A 895 9.80 0.26 -16.01
CA GLU A 895 8.82 0.65 -15.00
C GLU A 895 8.64 -0.50 -13.99
N GLY A 896 9.37 -0.43 -12.87
CA GLY A 896 9.27 -1.35 -11.73
C GLY A 896 10.58 -1.97 -11.27
N LEU A 897 11.63 -1.94 -12.09
CA LEU A 897 12.93 -2.47 -11.70
C LEU A 897 13.53 -1.69 -10.52
N ASN A 898 13.91 -2.42 -9.48
CA ASN A 898 14.72 -1.91 -8.37
C ASN A 898 16.17 -2.33 -8.63
N LEU A 899 17.06 -1.36 -8.82
CA LEU A 899 18.42 -1.58 -9.36
C LEU A 899 19.44 -0.87 -8.46
N GLN A 900 19.32 -1.12 -7.16
CA GLN A 900 20.08 -0.47 -6.09
C GLN A 900 21.55 -0.92 -6.04
N GLU A 901 21.88 -1.93 -6.82
CA GLU A 901 23.21 -2.51 -6.97
C GLU A 901 24.00 -1.85 -8.13
N CYS A 902 23.39 -0.88 -8.82
CA CYS A 902 23.96 -0.18 -9.96
C CYS A 902 24.46 1.21 -9.56
N GLY A 903 25.76 1.47 -9.81
CA GLY A 903 26.40 2.75 -9.51
C GLY A 903 26.35 3.77 -10.65
N ALA A 904 25.91 3.39 -11.86
CA ALA A 904 25.89 4.31 -13.00
C ALA A 904 24.74 4.06 -14.00
N LEU A 905 24.15 5.15 -14.49
CA LEU A 905 23.08 5.13 -15.48
C LEU A 905 23.37 6.04 -16.65
N ILE A 906 23.13 5.52 -17.85
CA ILE A 906 23.29 6.23 -19.11
C ILE A 906 21.93 6.37 -19.79
N ASN A 907 21.44 7.61 -19.88
CA ASN A 907 20.34 7.95 -20.76
C ASN A 907 20.87 8.12 -22.18
N TYR A 908 20.80 7.05 -22.98
CA TYR A 908 21.29 7.06 -24.36
C TYR A 908 20.53 8.06 -25.25
N ASP A 909 19.26 8.30 -24.92
CA ASP A 909 18.45 9.37 -25.48
C ASP A 909 17.67 10.11 -24.41
N LEU A 910 17.55 11.43 -24.60
CA LEU A 910 16.77 12.32 -23.73
C LEU A 910 15.32 12.41 -24.23
N PRO A 911 14.35 11.91 -23.46
CA PRO A 911 12.93 12.09 -23.76
C PRO A 911 12.53 13.54 -23.57
N TRP A 912 11.76 14.09 -24.53
CA TRP A 912 11.31 15.49 -24.53
C TRP A 912 10.53 15.90 -23.28
N ASN A 913 9.92 14.92 -22.59
CA ASN A 913 9.38 15.09 -21.26
C ASN A 913 10.48 14.80 -20.21
N PRO A 914 11.04 15.81 -19.53
CA PRO A 914 12.10 15.61 -18.56
C PRO A 914 11.69 14.74 -17.37
N MET A 915 10.38 14.62 -17.08
CA MET A 915 9.88 13.72 -16.04
C MET A 915 10.26 12.26 -16.30
N ARG A 916 10.33 11.85 -17.58
CA ARG A 916 10.78 10.49 -17.93
C ARG A 916 12.24 10.27 -17.54
N VAL A 917 13.10 11.29 -17.64
CA VAL A 917 14.49 11.21 -17.19
C VAL A 917 14.55 10.97 -15.68
N GLU A 918 13.78 11.75 -14.90
CA GLU A 918 13.70 11.57 -13.45
C GLU A 918 13.16 10.20 -13.05
N GLN A 919 12.14 9.69 -13.75
CA GLN A 919 11.62 8.34 -13.52
C GLN A 919 12.66 7.24 -13.80
N ARG A 920 13.56 7.44 -14.76
CA ARG A 920 14.70 6.54 -15.02
C ARG A 920 15.75 6.62 -13.93
N ILE A 921 16.12 7.84 -13.52
CA ILE A 921 17.07 8.07 -12.41
C ILE A 921 16.52 7.44 -11.11
N GLY A 922 15.23 7.61 -10.84
CA GLY A 922 14.55 7.01 -9.69
C GLY A 922 14.47 5.47 -9.70
N ARG A 923 15.05 4.76 -10.69
CA ARG A 923 15.22 3.29 -10.67
C ARG A 923 16.46 2.85 -9.89
N ILE A 924 17.47 3.72 -9.82
CA ILE A 924 18.72 3.50 -9.06
C ILE A 924 18.80 4.45 -7.85
N ASP A 925 18.27 5.67 -7.97
CA ASP A 925 18.22 6.66 -6.91
C ASP A 925 17.08 6.33 -5.95
N ARG A 926 17.36 5.35 -5.08
CA ARG A 926 16.43 4.75 -4.10
C ARG A 926 17.17 4.46 -2.79
N ILE A 927 16.40 4.36 -1.72
CA ILE A 927 16.92 4.03 -0.37
C ILE A 927 17.50 2.61 -0.35
N GLY A 928 18.73 2.44 0.13
CA GLY A 928 19.42 1.15 0.14
C GLY A 928 20.37 0.94 -1.05
N GLN A 929 20.65 2.01 -1.80
CA GLN A 929 21.69 2.03 -2.85
C GLN A 929 23.07 1.66 -2.27
N GLU A 930 23.82 0.82 -2.98
CA GLU A 930 25.14 0.34 -2.52
C GLU A 930 26.23 1.42 -2.63
N PHE A 931 26.04 2.38 -3.53
CA PHE A 931 26.96 3.49 -3.77
C PHE A 931 26.49 4.77 -3.08
N ASP A 932 27.40 5.45 -2.35
CA ASP A 932 27.11 6.75 -1.74
C ASP A 932 26.81 7.84 -2.79
N GLU A 933 27.39 7.70 -3.99
CA GLU A 933 27.25 8.62 -5.12
C GLU A 933 26.99 7.82 -6.40
N VAL A 934 25.95 8.23 -7.13
CA VAL A 934 25.50 7.58 -8.36
C VAL A 934 25.78 8.49 -9.56
N THR A 935 26.46 7.95 -10.57
CA THR A 935 26.82 8.67 -11.79
C THR A 935 25.70 8.61 -12.82
N ILE A 936 25.22 9.75 -13.32
CA ILE A 936 24.17 9.80 -14.34
C ILE A 936 24.70 10.51 -15.59
N LEU A 937 24.70 9.83 -16.73
CA LEU A 937 25.16 10.38 -18.01
C LEU A 937 23.99 10.57 -18.97
N ASN A 938 23.79 11.81 -19.41
CA ASN A 938 22.69 12.21 -20.28
C ASN A 938 23.17 12.53 -21.70
N TYR A 939 22.82 11.71 -22.70
CA TYR A 939 23.33 11.87 -24.06
C TYR A 939 22.45 12.76 -24.93
N SER A 940 23.05 13.82 -25.45
CA SER A 940 22.41 14.75 -26.38
C SER A 940 23.30 15.04 -27.59
N TYR A 941 22.71 15.40 -28.72
CA TYR A 941 23.47 15.83 -29.89
C TYR A 941 23.73 17.32 -29.84
N LYS A 942 24.97 17.73 -30.07
CA LYS A 942 25.34 19.14 -30.13
C LYS A 942 24.72 19.83 -31.35
N ASP A 943 24.43 21.12 -31.21
CA ASP A 943 23.84 21.99 -32.25
C ASP A 943 22.42 21.59 -32.71
N THR A 944 21.67 20.82 -31.91
CA THR A 944 20.25 20.50 -32.17
C THR A 944 19.31 21.38 -31.34
N VAL A 945 18.05 21.48 -31.77
CA VAL A 945 17.06 22.37 -31.13
C VAL A 945 16.73 21.89 -29.71
N GLU A 946 16.65 20.57 -29.55
CA GLU A 946 16.34 19.90 -28.30
C GLU A 946 17.43 20.20 -27.25
N THR A 947 18.71 19.99 -27.60
CA THR A 947 19.85 20.27 -26.71
C THR A 947 19.94 21.74 -26.33
N ASP A 948 19.75 22.66 -27.29
CA ASP A 948 19.72 24.10 -27.00
C ASP A 948 18.62 24.49 -26.00
N ILE A 949 17.50 23.76 -25.97
CA ILE A 949 16.43 23.95 -24.99
C ILE A 949 16.84 23.35 -23.65
N TYR A 950 17.32 22.09 -23.61
CA TYR A 950 17.82 21.45 -22.38
C TYR A 950 18.90 22.27 -21.67
N ASP A 951 19.88 22.79 -22.40
CA ASP A 951 20.98 23.57 -21.83
C ASP A 951 20.48 24.84 -21.13
N ARG A 952 19.47 25.52 -21.70
CA ARG A 952 18.89 26.72 -21.09
C ARG A 952 18.04 26.40 -19.87
N LEU A 953 17.35 25.27 -19.90
CA LEU A 953 16.63 24.76 -18.74
C LEU A 953 17.63 24.47 -17.63
N ASP A 954 18.69 23.73 -17.93
CA ASP A 954 19.70 23.35 -16.94
C ASP A 954 20.44 24.55 -16.34
N ASP A 955 20.92 25.49 -17.17
CA ASP A 955 21.59 26.72 -16.73
C ASP A 955 20.74 27.58 -15.77
N ARG A 956 19.41 27.48 -15.87
CA ARG A 956 18.48 28.34 -15.13
C ARG A 956 17.89 27.66 -13.89
N ILE A 957 17.50 26.40 -14.04
CA ILE A 957 16.77 25.66 -13.02
C ILE A 957 17.55 24.47 -12.46
N GLY A 958 18.78 24.21 -12.93
CA GLY A 958 19.51 23.00 -12.56
C GLY A 958 18.66 21.76 -12.87
N LEU A 959 18.24 21.64 -14.12
CA LEU A 959 17.33 20.59 -14.63
C LEU A 959 17.85 19.17 -14.34
N PHE A 960 19.13 19.00 -14.11
CA PHE A 960 19.66 17.69 -13.74
C PHE A 960 20.06 17.64 -12.26
N GLU A 961 20.64 18.71 -11.71
CA GLU A 961 21.12 18.76 -10.32
C GLU A 961 19.99 18.93 -9.28
N ASN A 962 19.05 19.87 -9.52
CA ASN A 962 18.12 20.40 -8.51
C ASN A 962 16.64 20.10 -8.80
N VAL A 963 16.31 19.15 -9.68
CA VAL A 963 14.91 18.86 -10.12
C VAL A 963 13.99 18.26 -9.06
N VAL A 964 14.41 18.27 -7.82
CA VAL A 964 13.64 17.72 -6.73
C VAL A 964 12.46 18.65 -6.39
N GLY A 965 11.25 18.18 -6.69
CA GLY A 965 9.97 18.66 -6.14
C GLY A 965 9.42 19.98 -6.73
N GLU A 966 10.16 21.09 -6.63
CA GLU A 966 9.59 22.42 -6.87
C GLU A 966 9.34 22.74 -8.36
N MET A 967 10.12 22.16 -9.28
CA MET A 967 10.16 22.59 -10.68
C MET A 967 9.54 21.61 -11.69
N GLN A 968 9.08 20.46 -11.20
CA GLN A 968 8.39 19.45 -12.01
C GLN A 968 7.15 19.96 -12.79
N PRO A 969 6.33 20.91 -12.30
CA PRO A 969 5.22 21.45 -13.08
C PRO A 969 5.68 22.13 -14.38
N ILE A 970 6.83 22.81 -14.33
CA ILE A 970 7.41 23.50 -15.49
C ILE A 970 7.85 22.48 -16.55
N LEU A 971 8.35 21.31 -16.11
CA LEU A 971 8.83 20.23 -16.98
C LEU A 971 7.72 19.63 -17.85
N SER A 972 6.46 19.64 -17.39
CA SER A 972 5.32 19.13 -18.16
C SER A 972 5.05 19.93 -19.45
N GLY A 973 5.32 21.24 -19.44
CA GLY A 973 5.14 22.12 -20.60
C GLY A 973 6.31 22.09 -21.61
N VAL A 974 7.46 21.56 -21.21
CA VAL A 974 8.69 21.51 -22.02
C VAL A 974 8.47 20.68 -23.29
N SER A 975 7.78 19.54 -23.19
CA SER A 975 7.48 18.69 -24.36
C SER A 975 6.77 19.46 -25.47
N GLN A 976 5.75 20.24 -25.11
CA GLN A 976 4.97 21.02 -26.07
C GLN A 976 5.79 22.17 -26.64
N GLN A 977 6.62 22.84 -25.83
CA GLN A 977 7.50 23.91 -26.29
C GLN A 977 8.60 23.40 -27.23
N ILE A 978 9.26 22.27 -26.89
CA ILE A 978 10.22 21.61 -27.78
C ILE A 978 9.53 21.28 -29.09
N ARG A 979 8.33 20.69 -29.05
CA ARG A 979 7.54 20.36 -30.23
C ARG A 979 7.24 21.60 -31.08
N ASP A 980 6.75 22.68 -30.47
CA ASP A 980 6.38 23.91 -31.17
C ASP A 980 7.60 24.62 -31.75
N ALA A 981 8.70 24.72 -31.00
CA ALA A 981 9.96 25.30 -31.48
C ALA A 981 10.49 24.51 -32.68
N THR A 982 10.40 23.19 -32.61
CA THR A 982 10.94 22.26 -33.61
C THR A 982 10.10 22.20 -34.88
N LEU A 983 8.78 22.34 -34.78
CA LEU A 983 7.87 22.39 -35.94
C LEU A 983 7.86 23.77 -36.62
N ASN A 984 8.12 24.86 -35.87
CA ASN A 984 8.06 26.23 -36.38
C ASN A 984 9.42 26.84 -36.76
N ALA A 985 10.55 26.25 -36.35
CA ALA A 985 11.88 26.76 -36.68
C ALA A 985 12.20 26.64 -38.19
N ASP A 986 12.40 27.78 -38.87
CA ASP A 986 13.14 27.82 -40.12
C ASP A 986 14.66 27.78 -39.83
N SER A 987 15.48 27.28 -40.77
CA SER A 987 16.95 27.22 -40.59
C SER A 987 17.61 28.57 -40.30
N SER A 988 16.96 29.69 -40.63
CA SER A 988 17.40 31.06 -40.29
C SER A 988 16.90 31.58 -38.93
N ASP A 989 15.87 30.94 -38.36
CA ASP A 989 15.09 31.43 -37.21
C ASP A 989 15.23 30.50 -35.98
N ARG A 990 16.08 29.46 -36.03
CA ARG A 990 16.37 28.54 -34.91
C ARG A 990 16.64 29.29 -33.60
N GLN A 991 17.53 30.28 -33.63
CA GLN A 991 17.84 31.11 -32.46
C GLN A 991 16.63 31.87 -31.92
N GLN A 992 15.70 32.27 -32.80
CA GLN A 992 14.48 32.98 -32.42
C GLN A 992 13.44 32.04 -31.82
N ALA A 993 13.30 30.82 -32.35
CA ALA A 993 12.42 29.79 -31.79
C ALA A 993 12.87 29.36 -30.38
N VAL A 994 14.17 29.09 -30.19
CA VAL A 994 14.72 28.77 -28.88
C VAL A 994 14.61 29.96 -27.92
N ALA A 995 14.84 31.20 -28.38
CA ALA A 995 14.67 32.39 -27.55
C ALA A 995 13.20 32.67 -27.15
N GLU A 996 12.25 32.31 -28.01
CA GLU A 996 10.83 32.42 -27.69
C GLU A 996 10.39 31.35 -26.68
N ALA A 997 10.87 30.10 -26.84
CA ALA A 997 10.64 29.04 -25.87
C ALA A 997 11.21 29.41 -24.49
N ASP A 998 12.45 29.89 -24.44
CA ASP A 998 13.11 30.38 -23.23
C ASP A 998 12.38 31.59 -22.59
N ARG A 999 11.83 32.50 -23.40
CA ARG A 999 10.99 33.60 -22.89
C ARG A 999 9.70 33.07 -22.27
N GLN A 1000 9.00 32.17 -22.95
CA GLN A 1000 7.77 31.55 -22.43
C GLN A 1000 8.04 30.77 -21.15
N PHE A 1001 9.18 30.09 -21.08
CA PHE A 1001 9.64 29.39 -19.89
C PHE A 1001 9.96 30.35 -18.75
N SER A 1002 10.62 31.48 -19.05
CA SER A 1002 10.89 32.54 -18.08
C SER A 1002 9.60 33.11 -17.51
N GLU A 1003 8.61 33.38 -18.37
CA GLU A 1003 7.28 33.86 -17.96
C GLU A 1003 6.58 32.81 -17.09
N GLN A 1004 6.68 31.51 -17.42
CA GLN A 1004 6.10 30.44 -16.61
C GLN A 1004 6.79 30.28 -15.24
N ILE A 1005 8.11 30.45 -15.15
CA ILE A 1005 8.83 30.45 -13.87
C ILE A 1005 8.43 31.66 -13.04
N GLU A 1006 8.49 32.87 -13.62
CA GLU A 1006 8.14 34.10 -12.93
C GLU A 1006 6.68 34.06 -12.44
N ASP A 1007 5.74 33.57 -13.27
CA ASP A 1007 4.34 33.35 -12.89
C ASP A 1007 4.19 32.30 -11.77
N GLN A 1008 5.11 31.33 -11.67
CA GLN A 1008 5.13 30.32 -10.59
C GLN A 1008 5.83 30.79 -9.30
N GLU A 1009 6.83 31.66 -9.41
CA GLU A 1009 7.51 32.29 -8.28
C GLU A 1009 6.67 33.42 -7.67
N GLU A 1010 5.91 34.15 -8.49
CA GLU A 1010 4.92 35.16 -8.04
C GLU A 1010 3.60 34.52 -7.58
N SER A 1011 3.35 33.25 -7.91
CA SER A 1011 2.17 32.49 -7.49
C SER A 1011 2.25 32.06 -6.03
N ASP A 1012 1.11 32.17 -5.33
CA ASP A 1012 0.89 31.74 -3.94
C ASP A 1012 1.30 30.28 -3.69
N ARG A 1013 2.57 30.08 -3.32
CA ARG A 1013 3.10 28.78 -2.93
C ARG A 1013 2.49 28.40 -1.58
N VAL A 1014 1.77 27.29 -1.56
CA VAL A 1014 1.36 26.64 -0.30
C VAL A 1014 2.53 25.81 0.15
N ASP A 1015 3.02 26.09 1.35
CA ASP A 1015 4.04 25.25 1.98
C ASP A 1015 3.39 23.92 2.41
N VAL A 1016 3.85 22.81 1.83
CA VAL A 1016 3.35 21.45 2.09
C VAL A 1016 4.34 20.67 2.97
N GLY A 1017 5.24 21.39 3.66
CA GLY A 1017 6.25 20.82 4.55
C GLY A 1017 7.58 21.49 4.31
N GLU A 1018 7.97 22.38 5.22
CA GLU A 1018 9.23 23.10 5.16
C GLU A 1018 10.41 22.11 5.09
N SER A 1019 11.38 22.42 4.23
CA SER A 1019 12.72 21.87 4.31
C SER A 1019 13.29 22.18 5.70
N LEU A 1020 13.69 21.15 6.47
CA LEU A 1020 14.38 21.32 7.78
C LEU A 1020 15.78 21.99 7.66
N GLU A 1021 15.90 23.06 6.89
CA GLU A 1021 17.13 23.78 6.53
C GLU A 1021 17.74 24.58 7.69
N SER A 1022 16.99 24.80 8.78
CA SER A 1022 17.34 25.80 9.79
C SER A 1022 17.78 25.28 11.16
N VAL A 1023 17.83 23.96 11.39
CA VAL A 1023 18.13 23.42 12.74
C VAL A 1023 19.63 23.13 12.93
N ASP A 1024 20.34 24.05 13.57
CA ASP A 1024 21.72 23.86 14.02
C ASP A 1024 21.77 22.88 15.22
N GLY A 1025 21.95 21.59 14.92
CA GLY A 1025 22.12 20.52 15.91
C GLY A 1025 20.90 19.60 16.05
N LEU A 1026 20.66 18.77 15.02
CA LEU A 1026 19.56 17.80 14.97
C LEU A 1026 19.61 16.79 16.15
N VAL A 1027 18.54 16.73 16.94
CA VAL A 1027 18.26 15.62 17.87
C VAL A 1027 17.24 14.70 17.20
N ALA A 1028 17.36 13.38 17.43
CA ALA A 1028 16.43 12.40 16.86
C ALA A 1028 14.96 12.69 17.18
N GLN A 1029 14.67 13.24 18.37
CA GLN A 1029 13.30 13.59 18.76
C GLN A 1029 12.75 14.75 17.91
N ASP A 1030 13.55 15.78 17.65
CA ASP A 1030 13.12 16.93 16.83
C ASP A 1030 12.73 16.45 15.42
N VAL A 1031 13.51 15.51 14.86
CA VAL A 1031 13.22 14.91 13.55
C VAL A 1031 11.97 14.03 13.56
N ILE A 1032 11.69 13.33 14.67
CA ILE A 1032 10.48 12.51 14.83
C ILE A 1032 9.25 13.41 14.90
N ASP A 1033 9.29 14.43 15.76
CA ASP A 1033 8.17 15.34 16.00
C ASP A 1033 7.85 16.15 14.71
N GLU A 1034 8.87 16.68 14.04
CA GLU A 1034 8.73 17.50 12.83
C GLU A 1034 8.27 16.68 11.61
N ALA A 1035 8.76 15.44 11.49
CA ALA A 1035 8.33 14.55 10.41
C ALA A 1035 7.07 13.72 10.75
N LYS A 1036 6.42 14.00 11.89
CA LYS A 1036 5.20 13.33 12.39
C LYS A 1036 5.35 11.82 12.46
N LEU A 1037 6.54 11.37 12.88
CA LEU A 1037 6.89 9.97 13.02
C LEU A 1037 6.49 9.40 14.39
N ASP A 1038 5.52 10.01 15.08
CA ASP A 1038 5.07 9.56 16.40
C ASP A 1038 4.67 8.08 16.39
N ALA A 1039 4.11 7.61 15.27
CA ALA A 1039 3.69 6.22 15.06
C ALA A 1039 4.82 5.23 14.68
N TRP A 1040 6.07 5.67 14.57
CA TRP A 1040 7.19 4.90 14.02
C TRP A 1040 7.44 3.54 14.70
N GLN A 1041 7.20 3.45 16.01
CA GLN A 1041 7.42 2.25 16.81
C GLN A 1041 6.15 1.42 17.04
N SER A 1042 5.04 1.79 16.39
CA SER A 1042 3.69 1.45 16.83
C SER A 1042 2.98 0.55 15.80
N TYR A 1043 2.59 -0.67 16.20
CA TYR A 1043 1.88 -1.66 15.36
C TYR A 1043 0.70 -2.29 16.10
N ALA A 1044 -0.34 -1.53 16.41
CA ALA A 1044 -1.48 -2.06 17.15
C ALA A 1044 -2.76 -1.80 16.42
N HIS A 1045 -3.72 -2.67 16.71
CA HIS A 1045 -5.08 -2.55 16.24
C HIS A 1045 -5.65 -1.13 16.48
N PRO A 1046 -6.22 -0.49 15.44
CA PRO A 1046 -6.60 0.93 15.45
C PRO A 1046 -7.66 1.27 16.51
N ASP A 1047 -8.51 0.29 16.83
CA ASP A 1047 -9.53 0.48 17.86
C ASP A 1047 -9.08 0.15 19.31
N ILE A 1048 -7.79 -0.16 19.55
CA ILE A 1048 -7.27 -0.53 20.88
C ILE A 1048 -6.18 0.43 21.39
N VAL A 1049 -5.46 1.13 20.49
CA VAL A 1049 -4.32 2.01 20.84
C VAL A 1049 -4.44 3.33 20.07
N ASP A 1050 -4.07 4.46 20.71
CA ASP A 1050 -4.00 5.77 20.05
C ASP A 1050 -2.73 5.86 19.16
N VAL A 1051 -2.82 6.54 18.02
CA VAL A 1051 -1.68 6.73 17.10
C VAL A 1051 -0.54 7.46 17.85
N GLY A 1052 0.65 6.88 17.82
CA GLY A 1052 1.84 7.48 18.44
C GLY A 1052 2.09 7.15 19.92
N ASP A 1053 1.35 6.20 20.52
CA ASP A 1053 1.67 5.73 21.87
C ASP A 1053 3.03 5.00 21.92
N THR A 1054 3.81 5.23 22.98
CA THR A 1054 5.18 4.69 23.16
C THR A 1054 5.23 3.41 24.01
N GLU A 1055 4.12 3.03 24.67
CA GLU A 1055 4.02 1.79 25.45
C GLU A 1055 3.41 0.65 24.60
N TYR A 1056 4.26 -0.10 23.88
CA TYR A 1056 3.84 -1.24 23.05
C TYR A 1056 4.22 -2.62 23.63
N GLU A 1057 3.24 -3.55 23.71
CA GLU A 1057 3.40 -4.90 24.30
C GLU A 1057 3.01 -6.10 23.39
N HIS A 1058 2.54 -5.91 22.14
CA HIS A 1058 1.89 -6.98 21.36
C HIS A 1058 2.62 -7.34 20.04
N PRO A 1059 3.37 -8.47 19.98
CA PRO A 1059 3.97 -8.96 18.74
C PRO A 1059 2.93 -9.59 17.81
N ALA A 1060 3.32 -9.85 16.55
CA ALA A 1060 2.52 -10.65 15.61
C ALA A 1060 2.09 -11.98 16.26
N PRO A 1061 0.83 -12.43 16.07
CA PRO A 1061 0.29 -13.62 16.72
C PRO A 1061 1.02 -14.90 16.30
N TYR A 1062 1.59 -14.91 15.10
CA TYR A 1062 2.44 -15.97 14.59
C TYR A 1062 3.42 -15.41 13.54
N GLN A 1063 4.42 -16.21 13.19
CA GLN A 1063 5.44 -15.91 12.18
C GLN A 1063 5.36 -16.92 11.03
N THR A 1064 5.92 -16.59 9.87
CA THR A 1064 5.94 -17.48 8.70
C THR A 1064 6.66 -18.80 8.99
N GLN A 1065 7.71 -18.78 9.82
CA GLN A 1065 8.36 -20.01 10.32
C GLN A 1065 7.42 -20.89 11.17
N SER A 1066 6.47 -20.28 11.88
CA SER A 1066 5.45 -21.02 12.62
C SER A 1066 4.48 -21.71 11.66
N LEU A 1067 4.12 -21.06 10.55
CA LEU A 1067 3.29 -21.66 9.50
C LEU A 1067 3.97 -22.87 8.87
N GLN A 1068 5.26 -22.75 8.53
CA GLN A 1068 6.05 -23.87 8.02
C GLN A 1068 6.00 -25.08 8.98
N ALA A 1069 6.20 -24.84 10.28
CA ALA A 1069 6.17 -25.89 11.30
C ALA A 1069 4.77 -26.52 11.50
N VAL A 1070 3.69 -25.80 11.18
CA VAL A 1070 2.31 -26.30 11.27
C VAL A 1070 1.92 -27.08 10.02
N LEU A 1071 2.33 -26.63 8.83
CA LEU A 1071 1.88 -27.18 7.55
C LEU A 1071 2.77 -28.32 7.03
N VAL A 1072 4.09 -28.17 7.14
CA VAL A 1072 5.05 -29.13 6.56
C VAL A 1072 5.12 -30.40 7.40
N GLY A 1073 4.91 -31.56 6.77
CA GLY A 1073 4.90 -32.86 7.45
C GLY A 1073 3.68 -33.10 8.35
N ASN A 1074 2.58 -32.36 8.12
CA ASN A 1074 1.35 -32.50 8.87
C ASN A 1074 0.56 -33.75 8.42
N GLU A 1075 0.44 -34.74 9.31
CA GLU A 1075 -0.25 -36.01 9.00
C GLU A 1075 -1.74 -35.82 8.63
N THR A 1076 -2.38 -34.75 9.10
CA THR A 1076 -3.79 -34.45 8.79
C THR A 1076 -3.94 -33.95 7.36
N LEU A 1077 -3.06 -33.05 6.91
CA LEU A 1077 -3.00 -32.59 5.53
C LEU A 1077 -2.63 -33.72 4.57
N GLU A 1078 -1.65 -34.56 4.92
CA GLU A 1078 -1.26 -35.70 4.08
C GLU A 1078 -2.43 -36.68 3.85
N LYS A 1079 -3.25 -36.93 4.88
CA LYS A 1079 -4.46 -37.76 4.77
C LYS A 1079 -5.52 -37.12 3.87
N ALA A 1080 -5.57 -35.78 3.83
CA ALA A 1080 -6.46 -35.01 2.95
C ALA A 1080 -5.93 -34.90 1.50
N GLY A 1081 -4.74 -35.46 1.22
CA GLY A 1081 -4.13 -35.43 -0.12
C GLY A 1081 -3.19 -34.26 -0.38
N VAL A 1082 -2.91 -33.45 0.64
CA VAL A 1082 -2.03 -32.27 0.56
C VAL A 1082 -0.64 -32.64 1.08
N VAL A 1083 0.39 -32.55 0.25
CA VAL A 1083 1.76 -32.98 0.58
C VAL A 1083 2.78 -31.92 0.19
N PHE A 1084 3.65 -31.56 1.14
CA PHE A 1084 4.82 -30.72 0.90
C PHE A 1084 6.06 -31.60 0.69
N THR A 1085 6.65 -31.54 -0.51
CA THR A 1085 7.89 -32.25 -0.83
C THR A 1085 9.04 -31.23 -0.90
N PRO A 1086 10.07 -31.32 -0.05
CA PRO A 1086 11.19 -30.38 -0.08
C PRO A 1086 11.96 -30.50 -1.39
N LEU A 1087 12.44 -29.37 -1.91
CA LEU A 1087 13.17 -29.33 -3.17
C LEU A 1087 14.43 -30.22 -3.16
N SER A 1088 15.10 -30.33 -2.01
CA SER A 1088 16.25 -31.24 -1.81
C SER A 1088 15.97 -32.72 -2.14
N ASP A 1089 14.71 -33.15 -2.07
CA ASP A 1089 14.30 -34.53 -2.34
C ASP A 1089 13.83 -34.75 -3.79
N ILE A 1090 13.80 -33.68 -4.61
CA ILE A 1090 13.35 -33.71 -6.00
C ILE A 1090 14.58 -33.73 -6.92
N GLU A 1091 14.68 -34.72 -7.81
CA GLU A 1091 15.70 -34.73 -8.87
C GLU A 1091 15.33 -33.70 -9.95
N ILE A 1092 15.69 -32.44 -9.74
CA ILE A 1092 15.61 -31.38 -10.75
C ILE A 1092 16.99 -31.16 -11.33
N ASP A 1093 17.10 -31.15 -12.66
CA ASP A 1093 18.33 -30.77 -13.35
C ASP A 1093 18.46 -29.24 -13.37
N LEU A 1094 18.83 -28.66 -12.22
CA LEU A 1094 19.17 -27.24 -12.11
C LEU A 1094 20.54 -26.94 -12.76
N ASN A 1095 21.26 -27.96 -13.25
CA ASN A 1095 22.64 -27.86 -13.75
C ASN A 1095 22.74 -27.61 -15.28
N ASP A 1096 21.66 -27.31 -15.99
CA ASP A 1096 21.71 -27.00 -17.45
C ASP A 1096 22.31 -25.61 -17.75
N GLY A 1097 23.12 -25.07 -16.83
CA GLY A 1097 23.94 -23.86 -16.99
C GLY A 1097 23.68 -22.73 -15.98
N ASP A 1098 22.67 -22.85 -15.10
CA ASP A 1098 22.08 -21.68 -14.41
C ASP A 1098 22.32 -21.59 -12.89
N TYR A 1099 22.89 -22.63 -12.26
CA TYR A 1099 23.21 -22.68 -10.83
C TYR A 1099 24.48 -23.50 -10.62
N ASP A 1100 25.66 -22.85 -10.64
CA ASP A 1100 26.96 -23.53 -10.49
C ASP A 1100 27.23 -24.06 -9.06
N ASP A 1101 26.37 -23.70 -8.09
CA ASP A 1101 26.40 -24.12 -6.67
C ASP A 1101 25.08 -24.80 -6.22
N GLU A 1102 25.11 -25.47 -5.07
CA GLU A 1102 23.93 -26.05 -4.40
C GLU A 1102 22.89 -24.94 -4.17
N PHE A 1103 21.72 -25.01 -4.82
CA PHE A 1103 20.68 -23.97 -4.77
C PHE A 1103 20.39 -23.54 -3.33
N ALA A 1104 20.66 -22.27 -3.01
CA ALA A 1104 20.74 -21.78 -1.63
C ALA A 1104 19.45 -21.98 -0.83
N PHE A 1105 18.30 -21.91 -1.51
CA PHE A 1105 16.97 -22.02 -0.90
C PHE A 1105 16.36 -23.44 -0.96
N ALA A 1106 17.15 -24.47 -1.32
CA ALA A 1106 16.64 -25.83 -1.48
C ALA A 1106 15.96 -26.43 -0.23
N GLU A 1107 16.31 -25.96 0.97
CA GLU A 1107 15.69 -26.39 2.23
C GLU A 1107 14.41 -25.61 2.59
N SER A 1108 14.19 -24.43 1.99
CA SER A 1108 13.03 -23.56 2.23
C SER A 1108 12.00 -23.55 1.10
N THR A 1109 12.35 -24.11 -0.08
CA THR A 1109 11.44 -24.31 -1.21
C THR A 1109 10.81 -25.71 -1.21
N TYR A 1110 9.51 -25.77 -1.50
CA TYR A 1110 8.72 -27.01 -1.52
C TYR A 1110 7.88 -27.10 -2.79
N ARG A 1111 7.68 -28.33 -3.27
CA ARG A 1111 6.56 -28.67 -4.14
C ARG A 1111 5.36 -29.02 -3.28
N LEU A 1112 4.30 -28.23 -3.39
CA LEU A 1112 3.00 -28.50 -2.79
C LEU A 1112 2.14 -29.27 -3.79
N SER A 1113 1.85 -30.54 -3.49
CA SER A 1113 0.90 -31.35 -4.27
C SER A 1113 -0.47 -31.33 -3.58
N VAL A 1114 -1.52 -30.95 -4.32
CA VAL A 1114 -2.87 -30.78 -3.74
C VAL A 1114 -3.86 -31.91 -4.09
N GLY A 1115 -3.59 -32.75 -5.10
CA GLY A 1115 -4.40 -33.93 -5.43
C GLY A 1115 -5.91 -33.64 -5.61
N ASP A 1116 -6.79 -34.55 -5.15
CA ASP A 1116 -8.27 -34.41 -5.18
C ASP A 1116 -8.82 -33.42 -4.10
N SER A 1117 -7.97 -32.62 -3.46
CA SER A 1117 -8.43 -31.65 -2.44
C SER A 1117 -9.22 -30.50 -3.09
N SER A 1118 -10.05 -29.80 -2.31
CA SER A 1118 -10.84 -28.65 -2.79
C SER A 1118 -10.00 -27.37 -2.96
N ILE A 1119 -8.68 -27.50 -3.09
CA ILE A 1119 -7.75 -26.38 -3.23
C ILE A 1119 -7.65 -25.99 -4.71
N ASP A 1120 -7.89 -24.72 -5.02
CA ASP A 1120 -7.66 -24.16 -6.35
C ASP A 1120 -6.17 -23.85 -6.52
N ALA A 1121 -5.44 -24.76 -7.18
CA ALA A 1121 -4.04 -24.57 -7.50
C ALA A 1121 -3.89 -23.67 -8.74
N PRO A 1122 -2.95 -22.71 -8.74
CA PRO A 1122 -2.60 -21.94 -9.92
C PRO A 1122 -2.15 -22.86 -11.06
N GLU A 1123 -2.54 -22.52 -12.30
CA GLU A 1123 -2.04 -23.22 -13.48
C GLU A 1123 -0.57 -22.82 -13.73
N PRO A 1124 0.30 -23.77 -14.12
CA PRO A 1124 1.69 -23.47 -14.43
C PRO A 1124 1.79 -22.45 -15.57
N ASP A 1125 2.54 -21.37 -15.35
CA ASP A 1125 2.90 -20.45 -16.43
C ASP A 1125 3.82 -21.17 -17.42
N GLY A 1126 3.62 -20.92 -18.72
CA GLY A 1126 4.40 -21.58 -19.78
C GLY A 1126 5.87 -21.10 -19.85
N GLU A 1127 6.35 -20.40 -18.83
CA GLU A 1127 7.65 -19.76 -18.79
C GLU A 1127 8.74 -20.70 -18.24
N GLN A 1128 10.01 -20.37 -18.50
CA GLN A 1128 11.16 -21.11 -17.93
C GLN A 1128 11.50 -20.59 -16.53
N THR A 1129 10.53 -20.61 -15.62
CA THR A 1129 10.64 -20.13 -14.23
C THR A 1129 11.13 -21.23 -13.29
N LEU A 1130 11.64 -20.84 -12.10
CA LEU A 1130 11.97 -21.80 -11.04
C LEU A 1130 10.70 -22.56 -10.61
N ALA A 1131 9.57 -21.88 -10.49
CA ALA A 1131 8.29 -22.50 -10.14
C ALA A 1131 7.91 -23.63 -11.09
N GLN A 1132 8.05 -23.42 -12.41
CA GLN A 1132 7.76 -24.44 -13.41
C GLN A 1132 8.70 -25.65 -13.34
N ALA A 1133 9.97 -25.43 -12.99
CA ALA A 1133 10.91 -26.53 -12.76
C ALA A 1133 10.52 -27.33 -11.50
N VAL A 1134 10.17 -26.64 -10.42
CA VAL A 1134 9.81 -27.24 -9.13
C VAL A 1134 8.47 -27.96 -9.18
N ALA A 1135 7.46 -27.42 -9.87
CA ALA A 1135 6.09 -27.90 -9.89
C ALA A 1135 5.51 -27.94 -11.33
N PRO A 1136 5.93 -28.92 -12.17
CA PRO A 1136 5.51 -28.98 -13.58
C PRO A 1136 4.09 -29.52 -13.81
N GLY A 1137 3.40 -30.02 -12.78
CA GLY A 1137 2.07 -30.63 -12.88
C GLY A 1137 0.93 -29.63 -12.62
N GLU A 1138 -0.26 -29.89 -13.20
CA GLU A 1138 -1.47 -29.05 -13.02
C GLU A 1138 -2.04 -29.04 -11.57
N GLU A 1139 -1.62 -29.99 -10.72
CA GLU A 1139 -2.02 -30.11 -9.30
C GLU A 1139 -0.82 -29.91 -8.36
N GLU A 1140 0.25 -29.27 -8.87
CA GLU A 1140 1.47 -28.98 -8.13
C GLU A 1140 1.72 -27.47 -8.12
N VAL A 1141 2.17 -26.94 -6.99
CA VAL A 1141 2.51 -25.52 -6.82
C VAL A 1141 3.89 -25.41 -6.18
N ALA A 1142 4.74 -24.53 -6.69
CA ALA A 1142 6.02 -24.20 -6.04
C ALA A 1142 5.77 -23.16 -4.95
N VAL A 1143 6.13 -23.49 -3.71
CA VAL A 1143 5.90 -22.63 -2.54
C VAL A 1143 7.18 -22.47 -1.73
N THR A 1144 7.31 -21.33 -1.07
CA THR A 1144 8.40 -21.04 -0.12
C THR A 1144 7.86 -20.35 1.13
N PHE A 1145 8.54 -20.54 2.25
CA PHE A 1145 8.31 -19.82 3.51
C PHE A 1145 9.40 -18.78 3.78
N ASP A 1146 10.33 -18.63 2.84
CA ASP A 1146 11.49 -17.76 2.94
C ASP A 1146 11.28 -16.50 2.10
N THR A 1147 11.37 -15.34 2.74
CA THR A 1147 11.14 -14.03 2.12
C THR A 1147 12.22 -13.70 1.09
N GLU A 1148 13.48 -14.10 1.31
CA GLU A 1148 14.57 -13.85 0.36
C GLU A 1148 14.35 -14.69 -0.91
N CYS A 1149 13.98 -15.96 -0.74
CA CYS A 1149 13.61 -16.83 -1.86
C CYS A 1149 12.42 -16.26 -2.66
N ALA A 1150 11.37 -15.76 -1.99
CA ALA A 1150 10.21 -15.20 -2.69
C ALA A 1150 10.53 -13.88 -3.42
N ASN A 1151 11.42 -13.05 -2.86
CA ASN A 1151 11.85 -11.80 -3.49
C ASN A 1151 12.80 -12.04 -4.68
N GLU A 1152 13.65 -13.05 -4.60
CA GLU A 1152 14.56 -13.44 -5.69
C GLU A 1152 13.85 -14.25 -6.77
N PHE A 1153 12.88 -15.10 -6.39
CA PHE A 1153 12.12 -15.97 -7.27
C PHE A 1153 10.60 -15.72 -7.12
N PRO A 1154 10.05 -14.61 -7.66
CA PRO A 1154 8.64 -14.24 -7.44
C PRO A 1154 7.63 -15.21 -8.07
N SER A 1155 8.08 -16.03 -9.02
CA SER A 1155 7.30 -17.16 -9.54
C SER A 1155 6.98 -18.22 -8.46
N VAL A 1156 7.79 -18.32 -7.41
CA VAL A 1156 7.56 -19.23 -6.27
C VAL A 1156 6.65 -18.55 -5.24
N HIS A 1157 5.54 -19.19 -4.90
CA HIS A 1157 4.53 -18.59 -4.01
C HIS A 1157 5.04 -18.45 -2.57
N HIS A 1158 5.06 -17.23 -2.05
CA HIS A 1158 5.36 -16.96 -0.64
C HIS A 1158 4.17 -17.34 0.24
N LEU A 1159 4.24 -18.49 0.90
CA LEU A 1159 3.14 -19.01 1.72
C LEU A 1159 3.11 -18.35 3.11
N ALA A 1160 2.62 -17.12 3.14
CA ALA A 1160 2.60 -16.22 4.29
C ALA A 1160 1.20 -15.61 4.52
N PRO A 1161 0.97 -14.85 5.62
CA PRO A 1161 -0.31 -14.16 5.83
C PRO A 1161 -0.78 -13.37 4.60
N GLY A 1162 -2.07 -13.46 4.28
CA GLY A 1162 -2.67 -12.80 3.12
C GLY A 1162 -2.64 -13.63 1.83
N ASN A 1163 -1.81 -14.68 1.75
CA ASN A 1163 -1.78 -15.54 0.59
C ASN A 1163 -3.06 -16.40 0.48
N PRO A 1164 -3.79 -16.39 -0.66
CA PRO A 1164 -5.04 -17.17 -0.80
C PRO A 1164 -4.89 -18.69 -0.63
N LEU A 1165 -3.71 -19.26 -0.93
CA LEU A 1165 -3.45 -20.69 -0.74
C LEU A 1165 -3.33 -21.04 0.75
N LEU A 1166 -2.79 -20.14 1.57
CA LEU A 1166 -2.67 -20.37 3.02
C LEU A 1166 -4.04 -20.57 3.65
N ALA A 1167 -5.01 -19.72 3.30
CA ALA A 1167 -6.38 -19.81 3.77
C ALA A 1167 -7.05 -21.16 3.45
N GLN A 1168 -6.92 -21.60 2.20
CA GLN A 1168 -7.46 -22.89 1.75
C GLN A 1168 -6.80 -24.07 2.48
N LEU A 1169 -5.49 -24.00 2.72
CA LEU A 1169 -4.77 -25.01 3.51
C LEU A 1169 -5.23 -25.05 4.96
N VAL A 1170 -5.49 -23.88 5.56
CA VAL A 1170 -6.01 -23.76 6.92
C VAL A 1170 -7.43 -24.32 7.01
N ASP A 1171 -8.31 -24.03 6.05
CA ASP A 1171 -9.67 -24.61 5.99
C ASP A 1171 -9.63 -26.15 5.86
N VAL A 1172 -8.77 -26.69 4.98
CA VAL A 1172 -8.57 -28.15 4.87
C VAL A 1172 -8.08 -28.73 6.19
N LEU A 1173 -7.13 -28.08 6.87
CA LEU A 1173 -6.63 -28.53 8.18
C LEU A 1173 -7.73 -28.50 9.25
N GLN A 1174 -8.57 -27.46 9.26
CA GLN A 1174 -9.72 -27.33 10.17
C GLN A 1174 -10.76 -28.44 9.94
N GLN A 1175 -11.08 -28.75 8.67
CA GLN A 1175 -12.08 -29.74 8.30
C GLN A 1175 -11.60 -31.19 8.48
N ALA A 1176 -10.33 -31.46 8.21
CA ALA A 1176 -9.75 -32.80 8.27
C ALA A 1176 -9.31 -33.21 9.70
N SER A 1177 -9.16 -32.27 10.63
CA SER A 1177 -8.77 -32.57 12.01
C SER A 1177 -9.88 -33.29 12.79
N GLU A 1178 -9.63 -34.54 13.17
CA GLU A 1178 -10.56 -35.36 13.98
C GLU A 1178 -10.48 -35.06 15.50
N GLU A 1179 -9.46 -34.32 15.96
CA GLU A 1179 -9.30 -33.94 17.38
C GLU A 1179 -10.29 -32.84 17.79
N SER A 1180 -10.88 -32.98 18.98
CA SER A 1180 -11.72 -31.93 19.58
C SER A 1180 -10.88 -30.72 20.00
N GLU A 1181 -11.40 -29.50 19.81
CA GLU A 1181 -10.71 -28.24 20.15
C GLU A 1181 -10.41 -28.16 21.65
N ARG A 1182 -9.19 -27.74 22.03
CA ARG A 1182 -8.81 -27.49 23.43
C ARG A 1182 -9.19 -26.10 23.89
N PHE A 1183 -9.16 -25.13 22.99
CA PHE A 1183 -9.69 -23.80 23.25
C PHE A 1183 -11.19 -23.87 22.97
N SER A 1184 -12.02 -23.51 23.96
CA SER A 1184 -13.46 -23.65 23.79
C SER A 1184 -13.95 -22.61 22.78
N LYS A 1185 -14.43 -23.11 21.62
CA LYS A 1185 -15.29 -22.46 20.62
C LYS A 1185 -14.61 -21.60 19.56
N GLN A 1186 -14.67 -22.11 18.33
CA GLN A 1186 -14.64 -21.32 17.08
C GLN A 1186 -15.39 -19.99 17.16
N ILE A 1187 -14.85 -18.97 16.47
CA ILE A 1187 -15.65 -17.91 15.86
C ILE A 1187 -16.50 -18.57 14.76
N GLN A 1188 -17.59 -19.25 15.13
CA GLN A 1188 -18.62 -19.53 14.15
C GLN A 1188 -19.26 -18.19 13.81
N SER A 1189 -18.88 -17.61 12.67
CA SER A 1189 -19.80 -16.79 11.89
C SER A 1189 -20.95 -17.71 11.50
N ARG A 1190 -21.90 -17.90 12.43
CA ARG A 1190 -23.20 -18.42 12.02
C ARG A 1190 -23.67 -17.45 10.97
N SER A 1191 -23.87 -17.94 9.76
CA SER A 1191 -24.39 -17.26 8.57
C SER A 1191 -25.74 -16.55 8.76
N GLU A 1192 -26.19 -16.35 10.01
CA GLU A 1192 -27.43 -15.72 10.42
C GLU A 1192 -27.27 -14.83 11.70
N GLN A 1193 -26.07 -14.63 12.26
CA GLN A 1193 -25.84 -13.67 13.37
C GLN A 1193 -25.00 -12.47 12.93
N THR A 1194 -25.48 -11.27 13.28
CA THR A 1194 -25.01 -9.95 12.84
C THR A 1194 -23.74 -9.41 13.53
N ASP A 1195 -23.11 -10.18 14.42
CA ASP A 1195 -22.04 -9.66 15.29
C ASP A 1195 -20.69 -10.32 14.97
N HIS A 1196 -20.00 -9.80 13.96
CA HIS A 1196 -18.61 -10.14 13.67
C HIS A 1196 -17.69 -9.59 14.79
N PRO A 1197 -16.74 -10.40 15.30
CA PRO A 1197 -15.80 -9.93 16.31
C PRO A 1197 -14.81 -8.93 15.70
N ILE A 1198 -14.59 -7.83 16.41
CA ILE A 1198 -13.58 -6.83 16.09
C ILE A 1198 -12.25 -7.29 16.63
N VAL A 1199 -12.16 -7.76 17.87
CA VAL A 1199 -10.88 -8.17 18.45
C VAL A 1199 -11.07 -9.48 19.17
N CYS A 1200 -10.14 -10.41 18.95
CA CYS A 1200 -10.09 -11.70 19.59
C CYS A 1200 -8.84 -11.83 20.46
N GLY A 1201 -9.01 -12.34 21.68
CA GLY A 1201 -7.92 -12.66 22.58
C GLY A 1201 -7.97 -14.13 22.99
N TRP A 1202 -6.86 -14.84 22.87
CA TRP A 1202 -6.70 -16.22 23.32
C TRP A 1202 -6.01 -16.25 24.70
N GLY A 1203 -6.70 -16.76 25.71
CA GLY A 1203 -6.17 -16.98 27.05
C GLY A 1203 -5.39 -18.30 27.15
N ARG A 1204 -4.44 -18.37 28.09
CA ARG A 1204 -3.64 -19.59 28.37
C ARG A 1204 -4.47 -20.80 28.79
N ASP A 1205 -5.67 -20.58 29.33
CA ASP A 1205 -6.55 -21.62 29.86
C ASP A 1205 -7.59 -22.14 28.86
N GLY A 1206 -7.53 -21.75 27.58
CA GLY A 1206 -8.56 -22.13 26.60
C GLY A 1206 -9.63 -21.06 26.34
N ASP A 1207 -9.61 -19.96 27.11
CA ASP A 1207 -10.63 -18.92 27.09
C ASP A 1207 -10.45 -18.00 25.87
N LEU A 1208 -11.46 -17.93 24.99
CA LEU A 1208 -11.53 -16.97 23.90
C LEU A 1208 -12.44 -15.83 24.33
N GLY A 1209 -11.92 -14.60 24.33
CA GLY A 1209 -12.74 -13.42 24.57
C GLY A 1209 -12.83 -12.56 23.31
N ARG A 1210 -14.03 -12.02 23.07
CA ARG A 1210 -14.36 -11.29 21.85
C ARG A 1210 -14.91 -9.91 22.18
N LEU A 1211 -14.39 -8.91 21.49
CA LEU A 1211 -14.98 -7.58 21.43
C LEU A 1211 -15.85 -7.50 20.17
N THR A 1212 -17.15 -7.28 20.32
CA THR A 1212 -18.09 -7.17 19.19
C THR A 1212 -18.23 -5.74 18.70
N SER A 1213 -18.82 -5.59 17.51
CA SER A 1213 -19.09 -4.30 16.84
C SER A 1213 -19.77 -3.27 17.75
N ASP A 1214 -20.64 -3.66 18.68
CA ASP A 1214 -21.34 -2.77 19.62
C ASP A 1214 -20.52 -2.39 20.88
N GLY A 1215 -19.27 -2.85 20.95
CA GLY A 1215 -18.38 -2.67 22.09
C GLY A 1215 -18.75 -3.53 23.30
N SER A 1216 -19.58 -4.55 23.14
CA SER A 1216 -19.80 -5.54 24.20
C SER A 1216 -18.70 -6.62 24.19
N VAL A 1217 -18.40 -7.16 25.37
CA VAL A 1217 -17.47 -8.28 25.52
C VAL A 1217 -18.29 -9.56 25.62
N ALA A 1218 -18.22 -10.39 24.58
CA ALA A 1218 -18.84 -11.71 24.59
C ALA A 1218 -17.89 -12.72 25.27
N GLU A 1219 -18.47 -13.58 26.12
CA GLU A 1219 -17.79 -14.69 26.82
C GLU A 1219 -16.76 -14.29 27.92
N ASP A 1220 -17.09 -13.24 28.67
CA ASP A 1220 -16.31 -12.79 29.84
C ASP A 1220 -16.46 -13.72 31.05
N GLN A 1221 -15.34 -14.29 31.56
CA GLN A 1221 -15.20 -14.64 32.98
C GLN A 1221 -13.83 -14.37 33.64
N SER A 1222 -12.74 -14.03 32.93
CA SER A 1222 -11.40 -13.97 33.58
C SER A 1222 -10.37 -12.96 33.02
N MET A 1223 -10.58 -12.37 31.83
CA MET A 1223 -9.53 -11.58 31.15
C MET A 1223 -9.66 -10.07 31.39
N SER A 1224 -8.99 -9.56 32.44
CA SER A 1224 -9.01 -8.11 32.78
C SER A 1224 -8.54 -7.18 31.65
N ILE A 1225 -7.75 -7.69 30.71
CA ILE A 1225 -7.22 -6.92 29.59
C ILE A 1225 -8.29 -6.60 28.53
N LEU A 1226 -9.26 -7.51 28.32
CA LEU A 1226 -10.36 -7.30 27.36
C LEU A 1226 -11.30 -6.19 27.80
N GLN A 1227 -11.50 -6.04 29.12
CA GLN A 1227 -12.29 -4.94 29.65
C GLN A 1227 -11.61 -3.59 29.41
N SER A 1228 -10.28 -3.54 29.52
CA SER A 1228 -9.50 -2.35 29.16
C SER A 1228 -9.61 -2.04 27.67
N TRP A 1229 -9.45 -3.03 26.79
CA TRP A 1229 -9.61 -2.85 25.35
C TRP A 1229 -11.02 -2.39 24.98
N CYS A 1230 -12.06 -2.91 25.63
CA CYS A 1230 -13.44 -2.46 25.44
C CYS A 1230 -13.65 -0.99 25.83
N GLU A 1231 -13.07 -0.54 26.95
CA GLU A 1231 -13.14 0.87 27.37
C GLU A 1231 -12.44 1.79 26.36
N THR A 1232 -11.25 1.41 25.87
CA THR A 1232 -10.53 2.15 24.81
C THR A 1232 -11.30 2.14 23.49
N PHE A 1233 -11.79 0.97 23.06
CA PHE A 1233 -12.62 0.81 21.87
C PHE A 1233 -13.83 1.74 21.88
N LEU A 1234 -14.57 1.78 22.98
CA LEU A 1234 -15.75 2.64 23.13
C LEU A 1234 -15.39 4.14 23.19
N LYS A 1235 -14.16 4.49 23.61
CA LYS A 1235 -13.64 5.86 23.59
C LYS A 1235 -13.32 6.26 22.15
N ASN A 1236 -12.46 5.49 21.46
CA ASN A 1236 -12.01 5.78 20.09
C ASN A 1236 -13.20 5.82 19.12
N ARG A 1237 -14.19 4.92 19.29
CA ARG A 1237 -15.39 4.90 18.47
C ARG A 1237 -16.31 6.11 18.68
N LYS A 1238 -16.38 6.67 19.89
CA LYS A 1238 -17.15 7.91 20.12
C LYS A 1238 -16.50 9.10 19.44
N GLN A 1239 -15.18 9.11 19.34
CA GLN A 1239 -14.44 10.13 18.59
C GLN A 1239 -14.73 9.97 17.08
N ALA A 1240 -14.72 8.74 16.55
CA ALA A 1240 -14.98 8.49 15.13
C ALA A 1240 -16.45 8.62 14.65
N ILE A 1241 -17.46 8.45 15.53
CA ILE A 1241 -18.90 8.51 15.16
C ILE A 1241 -19.49 9.92 15.29
N THR A 1242 -18.86 10.80 16.06
CA THR A 1242 -19.31 12.19 16.07
C THR A 1242 -18.90 12.76 14.71
N PRO A 1243 -19.84 13.24 13.86
CA PRO A 1243 -19.41 14.12 12.79
C PRO A 1243 -18.79 15.30 13.53
N SER A 1244 -17.48 15.34 13.49
CA SER A 1244 -16.68 16.44 14.01
C SER A 1244 -17.14 17.72 13.32
#